data_AF-A0AAD6ZN53-F1
#
_entry.id   AF-A0AAD6ZN53-F1
#
_cell.length_a   1.000
_cell.length_b   1.000
_cell.length_c   1.000
_cell.angle_alpha   90.00
_cell.angle_beta   90.00
_cell.angle_gamma   90.00
#
_symmetry.space_group_name_H-M   'P 1'
#
loop_
_entity.id
_entity.type
_entity.pdbx_description
1 polymer ?
#
loop_
_entity_poly.entity_id
_entity_poly.type
_entity_poly.pdbx_seq_one_letter_code
_entity_poly.pdbx_strand_id
1 'polypeptide(L)'
;MPRPTARAKLTYRLNHHSQALSDSYNSSDEENIPPEPSEPSTRKPATKPKPLKVQILEKDNRIAELESILSRLESELLELRRRPKDTSRSFLQKNEALVSRNQLLQAANKSLTSRKRKAETALSEEITKKHKRIKRLEGDRKAKEEAVKAKVSTLQDAIDQKSAETTQLRTELVSAHAQISSRDLTISSLRADLRDKQASINTTRNRLYASQKQVKRAHASLKSVRTQYKTLRTWNPMAGGQYNSAARKLARDLIHTGCAAGKVASAVQSCAEAFGIKIHRKFMSRRTVSRTIDEGGKYGELQLGREILNSEGLVESSDGTTHKGITVESRCVTLRVPSYSPGVDDSDKSTWKHRIRFVDVAPALDHTAQRQFDGTLEAVTRIADTYSRSPLAAREQRSMTSDDYYRKKMGAMKDHAADGKKEFNLSEEHKTDIVIRDLGRAAMDDSDIETSRILLTIMDITDETLQQAAKISASQSSAERAKLSQHVLEHKMGEEKFDLLTPAQQSNLCTHLFGGCCCHKDLNVVEYGYKAIQAMYKTHRLPPPALLANKANSATIALGADDPTSAAVKQAMDASSAGAVKLLQLVGSLLRHKDGERGYQERAVIFMRERKLELYELDAPRKFPDVSNTRYGCYTYGAAEVICFHGIIQELVEEIVDGKTKSGQENHVESNVLRGLNCPTTMTENAALALYGVCVSWPYMSMVRGTKDDPVNLLSLTNLHRKLPVFCSHIASNPNILLDPKTPMDQLTIDGERFLDEFLVDTIRALAQELPNLLLAVSSMFAGAAEGWIRFTPEFHVGGTFDGLTPEQRDILFIPSTNDANEGLLGSFRVHIRYHPNSTAHSFSNQTRTERNNTEAFIKKICDAAVEKFVMREVRTDGKSGVRAKFRKAWAALQREKAEKGLGRRKKVAAKKKKAAFKLATTNLELDISVINNMTSVRLKDQLQVYRDVIKDPVLVKTLWKNMSRVEERRKLVLDAREREIARRLVPCF
;
A
#
# COMPACT_ATOMS: atom_id res chain seq x y z
N MET A 1 -0.62 39.38 -6.50
CA MET A 1 -0.78 40.79 -6.93
C MET A 1 0.22 41.66 -6.16
N PRO A 2 0.86 42.67 -6.78
CA PRO A 2 1.70 43.66 -6.08
C PRO A 2 1.01 45.03 -5.97
N ARG A 3 1.40 45.86 -4.98
CA ARG A 3 1.36 47.34 -5.10
C ARG A 3 2.25 48.04 -4.05
N PRO A 4 2.94 49.14 -4.41
CA PRO A 4 3.78 49.95 -3.50
C PRO A 4 3.27 51.39 -3.29
N THR A 5 3.92 52.13 -2.39
CA THR A 5 3.85 53.61 -2.21
C THR A 5 5.17 54.11 -1.61
N ALA A 6 5.65 55.36 -1.75
CA ALA A 6 5.46 56.44 -2.73
C ALA A 6 6.64 57.45 -2.57
N ARG A 7 6.73 58.55 -3.36
CA ARG A 7 7.99 59.34 -3.51
C ARG A 7 7.79 60.84 -3.87
N ALA A 8 8.27 61.77 -3.03
CA ALA A 8 8.52 63.22 -3.28
C ALA A 8 9.43 63.79 -2.13
N LYS A 9 10.18 64.92 -2.12
CA LYS A 9 10.51 66.08 -3.00
C LYS A 9 9.45 67.22 -3.10
N LEU A 10 9.77 68.52 -3.20
CA LEU A 10 11.06 69.27 -3.27
C LEU A 10 10.95 70.69 -2.58
N THR A 11 12.06 71.43 -2.58
CA THR A 11 12.41 72.77 -2.00
C THR A 11 11.66 74.04 -2.45
N TYR A 12 11.72 75.10 -1.62
CA TYR A 12 11.74 76.53 -2.01
C TYR A 12 12.42 77.41 -0.92
N ARG A 13 12.68 78.73 -1.09
CA ARG A 13 13.80 79.38 -1.83
C ARG A 13 14.01 80.87 -1.39
N LEU A 14 15.26 81.31 -1.13
CA LEU A 14 15.86 82.68 -1.21
C LEU A 14 15.28 83.94 -0.47
N ASN A 15 16.18 84.61 0.28
CA ASN A 15 16.49 86.08 0.43
C ASN A 15 15.37 87.13 0.74
N HIS A 16 15.60 88.41 1.13
CA HIS A 16 16.75 89.35 1.05
C HIS A 16 16.68 90.51 2.10
N HIS A 17 17.83 91.08 2.54
CA HIS A 17 18.07 92.50 2.94
C HIS A 17 17.23 93.20 4.08
N SER A 18 17.63 94.33 4.70
CA SER A 18 18.87 95.17 4.66
C SER A 18 19.12 95.98 5.97
N GLN A 19 20.41 96.30 6.21
CA GLN A 19 21.04 97.59 6.60
C GLN A 19 20.63 98.47 7.82
N ALA A 20 21.69 99.14 8.35
CA ALA A 20 21.77 100.53 8.84
C ALA A 20 21.12 100.91 10.20
N LEU A 21 21.60 101.92 10.96
CA LEU A 21 22.87 102.70 10.98
C LEU A 21 22.96 103.49 12.32
N SER A 22 24.13 104.09 12.61
CA SER A 22 24.32 105.32 13.44
C SER A 22 23.93 105.31 14.95
N ASP A 23 24.36 106.25 15.82
CA ASP A 23 25.67 106.94 15.99
C ASP A 23 25.69 107.70 17.36
N SER A 24 26.89 108.16 17.76
CA SER A 24 27.16 109.42 18.49
C SER A 24 26.96 109.60 20.03
N TYR A 25 28.05 110.07 20.67
CA TYR A 25 28.22 111.24 21.58
C TYR A 25 27.57 111.35 23.00
N ASN A 26 28.47 111.30 24.00
CA ASN A 26 28.75 112.32 25.06
C ASN A 26 27.72 112.80 26.12
N SER A 27 28.29 113.39 27.19
CA SER A 27 27.71 114.23 28.27
C SER A 27 26.93 113.51 29.40
N SER A 28 26.92 113.97 30.66
CA SER A 28 27.87 114.85 31.40
C SER A 28 27.59 114.88 32.95
N ASP A 29 28.47 115.54 33.69
CA ASP A 29 28.26 116.33 34.95
C ASP A 29 28.07 115.71 36.37
N GLU A 30 28.72 116.40 37.34
CA GLU A 30 28.36 116.70 38.77
C GLU A 30 28.19 115.57 39.85
N GLU A 31 28.38 115.80 41.18
CA GLU A 31 29.33 116.62 41.98
C GLU A 31 29.26 116.27 43.51
N ASN A 32 30.11 116.90 44.37
CA ASN A 32 30.00 117.16 45.84
C ASN A 32 30.36 116.13 46.99
N ILE A 33 31.35 116.58 47.80
CA ILE A 33 31.71 116.51 49.27
C ILE A 33 30.63 116.11 50.32
N PRO A 34 30.88 115.87 51.65
CA PRO A 34 32.07 115.53 52.51
C PRO A 34 31.80 114.25 53.40
N PRO A 35 32.07 114.03 54.74
CA PRO A 35 33.01 114.57 55.79
C PRO A 35 33.71 113.51 56.75
N GLU A 36 34.14 113.99 57.94
CA GLU A 36 34.67 113.46 59.25
C GLU A 36 34.01 112.26 60.02
N PRO A 37 34.45 111.83 61.26
CA PRO A 37 35.80 111.62 61.87
C PRO A 37 35.92 110.38 62.86
N SER A 38 37.02 110.33 63.64
CA SER A 38 37.16 109.81 65.05
C SER A 38 37.78 108.42 65.38
N GLU A 39 38.38 108.39 66.59
CA GLU A 39 39.19 107.37 67.30
C GLU A 39 38.49 107.04 68.67
N PRO A 40 39.01 106.27 69.67
CA PRO A 40 39.96 105.12 69.73
C PRO A 40 39.56 104.00 70.77
N SER A 41 40.51 103.08 71.08
CA SER A 41 40.89 102.65 72.46
C SER A 41 40.34 101.36 73.17
N THR A 42 41.24 100.37 73.33
CA THR A 42 41.68 99.58 74.54
C THR A 42 40.69 98.99 75.61
N ARG A 43 41.03 98.02 76.50
CA ARG A 43 41.94 96.81 76.58
C ARG A 43 41.83 96.16 78.00
N LYS A 44 42.22 94.88 78.18
CA LYS A 44 42.37 94.06 79.44
C LYS A 44 41.12 93.19 79.83
N PRO A 45 41.20 92.25 80.82
CA PRO A 45 41.99 91.00 80.73
C PRO A 45 41.23 89.72 81.23
N ALA A 46 41.91 88.57 81.24
CA ALA A 46 41.34 87.23 81.50
C ALA A 46 41.30 86.75 82.97
N THR A 47 40.56 85.66 83.26
CA THR A 47 40.97 84.55 84.17
C THR A 47 40.11 83.25 84.00
N LYS A 48 40.41 82.18 84.77
CA LYS A 48 39.93 80.77 84.64
C LYS A 48 39.01 80.34 85.85
N PRO A 49 38.79 79.03 86.19
CA PRO A 49 37.90 78.02 85.56
C PRO A 49 36.99 77.25 86.59
N LYS A 50 36.11 76.32 86.14
CA LYS A 50 35.78 75.02 86.82
C LYS A 50 34.81 74.10 85.99
N PRO A 51 34.61 72.80 86.34
CA PRO A 51 33.94 71.79 85.50
C PRO A 51 32.50 71.37 85.93
N LEU A 52 31.93 70.39 85.22
CA LEU A 52 30.57 69.83 85.31
C LEU A 52 30.17 69.16 86.66
N LYS A 53 28.86 68.87 86.77
CA LYS A 53 28.13 68.07 87.79
C LYS A 53 27.60 68.79 89.05
N VAL A 54 27.14 70.02 88.87
CA VAL A 54 25.93 70.53 89.55
C VAL A 54 24.91 70.81 88.43
N GLN A 55 24.04 69.84 88.14
CA GLN A 55 22.60 69.86 88.51
C GLN A 55 21.85 70.97 87.73
N ILE A 56 21.29 70.72 86.55
CA ILE A 56 20.09 69.87 86.30
C ILE A 56 18.84 70.35 87.09
N LEU A 57 18.86 71.54 87.69
CA LEU A 57 17.68 72.19 88.28
C LEU A 57 17.40 73.61 87.74
N GLU A 58 18.41 74.35 87.28
CA GLU A 58 18.20 75.73 86.76
C GLU A 58 17.54 75.80 85.38
N LYS A 59 17.50 74.70 84.62
CA LYS A 59 16.97 74.71 83.24
C LYS A 59 15.47 74.97 83.16
N ASP A 60 14.72 74.65 84.21
CA ASP A 60 13.25 74.67 84.17
C ASP A 60 12.65 75.91 84.85
N ASN A 61 13.40 76.59 85.73
CA ASN A 61 12.95 77.86 86.34
C ASN A 61 13.26 79.10 85.47
N ARG A 62 14.32 79.06 84.64
CA ARG A 62 14.75 80.22 83.82
C ARG A 62 13.89 80.48 82.58
N ILE A 63 12.88 79.63 82.33
CA ILE A 63 11.98 79.71 81.16
C ILE A 63 10.61 80.35 81.51
N ALA A 64 10.27 80.49 82.80
CA ALA A 64 8.99 81.03 83.25
C ALA A 64 9.11 82.33 84.08
N GLU A 65 10.28 82.63 84.66
CA GLU A 65 10.47 83.82 85.48
C GLU A 65 11.16 84.96 84.69
N LEU A 66 10.71 86.19 84.94
CA LEU A 66 11.36 87.46 84.55
C LEU A 66 11.34 87.88 83.06
N GLU A 67 10.69 87.14 82.15
CA GLU A 67 10.14 87.76 80.91
C GLU A 67 9.09 88.85 81.20
N SER A 68 8.59 88.92 82.45
CA SER A 68 7.52 89.82 82.89
C SER A 68 7.93 91.01 83.78
N ILE A 69 9.18 91.11 84.26
CA ILE A 69 9.50 92.02 85.39
C ILE A 69 10.53 93.12 85.08
N LEU A 70 11.61 92.87 84.32
CA LEU A 70 12.61 93.92 84.06
C LEU A 70 12.23 94.89 82.92
N SER A 71 11.15 94.61 82.18
CA SER A 71 10.43 95.65 81.42
C SER A 71 9.72 96.65 82.34
N ARG A 72 9.66 96.37 83.66
CA ARG A 72 9.01 97.19 84.69
C ARG A 72 9.97 97.62 85.81
N LEU A 73 11.24 97.83 85.42
CA LEU A 73 12.27 98.63 86.11
C LEU A 73 13.09 99.38 85.02
N GLU A 74 12.50 100.12 84.08
CA GLU A 74 11.43 101.12 84.22
C GLU A 74 11.75 102.16 85.30
N SER A 75 12.12 103.35 84.83
CA SER A 75 11.77 104.68 85.36
C SER A 75 12.16 105.10 86.80
N GLU A 76 12.28 104.21 87.78
CA GLU A 76 12.45 104.56 89.20
C GLU A 76 13.90 104.71 89.69
N LEU A 77 14.85 105.00 88.78
CA LEU A 77 16.11 105.67 89.14
C LEU A 77 16.60 106.66 88.08
N LEU A 78 15.70 107.16 87.21
CA LEU A 78 15.87 108.39 86.42
C LEU A 78 15.57 109.65 87.28
N GLU A 79 15.62 109.51 88.60
CA GLU A 79 15.25 110.55 89.55
C GLU A 79 15.93 110.25 90.91
N LEU A 80 15.35 110.68 92.03
CA LEU A 80 15.43 109.98 93.33
C LEU A 80 16.76 109.27 93.69
N ARG A 81 17.80 109.93 94.21
CA ARG A 81 17.93 111.32 94.71
C ARG A 81 19.40 111.51 95.11
N ARG A 82 19.93 112.73 94.95
CA ARG A 82 21.02 113.34 95.75
C ARG A 82 22.39 112.62 95.73
N ARG A 83 23.54 113.23 95.46
CA ARG A 83 23.96 114.64 95.34
C ARG A 83 23.41 115.60 96.43
N PRO A 84 24.22 116.02 97.41
CA PRO A 84 25.55 115.56 97.82
C PRO A 84 25.51 115.22 99.32
N LYS A 85 26.37 115.85 100.15
CA LYS A 85 26.24 115.95 101.61
C LYS A 85 27.54 116.53 102.20
N ASP A 86 28.64 115.79 102.13
CA ASP A 86 29.90 116.24 102.72
C ASP A 86 31.02 116.57 101.71
N THR A 87 31.57 117.78 101.91
CA THR A 87 32.91 118.24 101.52
C THR A 87 33.39 117.88 100.10
N SER A 88 33.26 118.74 99.08
CA SER A 88 32.97 120.19 99.08
C SER A 88 33.89 121.05 99.95
N ARG A 89 35.14 120.59 100.21
CA ARG A 89 36.18 121.43 100.87
C ARG A 89 37.51 121.52 100.10
N SER A 90 37.75 120.66 99.11
CA SER A 90 39.00 120.69 98.32
C SER A 90 38.94 121.57 97.06
N PHE A 91 37.76 121.83 96.48
CA PHE A 91 37.61 122.59 95.22
C PHE A 91 37.97 124.09 95.35
N LEU A 92 38.33 124.55 96.54
CA LEU A 92 38.80 125.91 96.82
C LEU A 92 40.29 125.98 97.21
N GLN A 93 41.02 124.85 97.25
CA GLN A 93 42.48 124.90 97.23
C GLN A 93 43.02 124.87 95.78
N LYS A 94 42.94 126.07 95.18
CA LYS A 94 44.07 126.71 94.48
C LYS A 94 44.64 125.91 93.29
N ASN A 95 44.31 126.22 92.03
CA ASN A 95 43.86 127.49 91.44
C ASN A 95 44.70 128.76 91.77
N GLU A 96 45.75 128.63 92.59
CA GLU A 96 46.83 129.63 92.73
C GLU A 96 48.18 129.06 92.27
N ALA A 97 48.40 127.74 92.34
CA ALA A 97 49.66 127.12 91.91
C ALA A 97 49.94 127.31 90.40
N LEU A 98 48.89 127.48 89.59
CA LEU A 98 48.99 127.86 88.17
C LEU A 98 49.55 129.28 87.96
N VAL A 99 49.50 130.14 88.98
CA VAL A 99 50.09 131.49 88.94
C VAL A 99 51.60 131.43 89.22
N SER A 100 52.06 130.58 90.14
CA SER A 100 53.44 130.61 90.64
C SER A 100 54.50 130.11 89.65
N ARG A 101 54.25 129.10 88.79
CA ARG A 101 55.32 128.51 87.97
C ARG A 101 55.50 129.11 86.57
N ASN A 102 54.62 130.01 86.13
CA ASN A 102 54.95 130.89 84.98
C ASN A 102 56.21 131.74 85.22
N GLN A 103 56.59 131.97 86.48
CA GLN A 103 57.82 132.69 86.85
C GLN A 103 59.12 131.89 86.60
N LEU A 104 59.11 130.55 86.59
CA LEU A 104 60.35 129.76 86.39
C LEU A 104 60.77 129.61 84.92
N LEU A 105 59.88 129.87 83.96
CA LEU A 105 60.24 129.94 82.53
C LEU A 105 61.25 131.06 82.23
N GLN A 106 61.33 132.09 83.08
CA GLN A 106 62.29 133.19 82.92
C GLN A 106 63.65 132.94 83.60
N ALA A 107 63.76 131.97 84.51
CA ALA A 107 64.97 131.81 85.34
C ALA A 107 66.12 131.08 84.63
N ALA A 108 65.85 129.90 84.06
CA ALA A 108 66.88 129.03 83.48
C ALA A 108 67.51 129.61 82.20
N ASN A 109 66.85 130.55 81.52
CA ASN A 109 67.40 131.26 80.36
C ASN A 109 68.64 132.10 80.70
N LYS A 110 68.87 132.44 81.98
CA LYS A 110 70.14 133.04 82.45
C LYS A 110 71.31 132.05 82.53
N SER A 111 71.07 130.74 82.45
CA SER A 111 72.12 129.71 82.32
C SER A 111 72.46 129.36 80.86
N LEU A 112 71.71 129.91 79.89
CA LEU A 112 71.87 129.64 78.45
C LEU A 112 73.23 130.12 77.90
N THR A 113 73.86 131.10 78.56
CA THR A 113 74.99 131.88 78.02
C THR A 113 76.36 131.56 78.64
N SER A 114 76.44 131.16 79.92
CA SER A 114 77.74 130.86 80.57
C SER A 114 78.35 129.54 80.09
N ARG A 115 77.51 128.52 79.81
CA ARG A 115 77.93 127.21 79.29
C ARG A 115 78.58 127.29 77.90
N LYS A 116 78.29 128.34 77.11
CA LYS A 116 78.80 128.47 75.74
C LYS A 116 80.25 128.95 75.66
N ARG A 117 80.73 129.75 76.63
CA ARG A 117 81.99 130.51 76.51
C ARG A 117 83.18 130.00 77.32
N LYS A 118 82.96 129.18 78.36
CA LYS A 118 84.06 128.57 79.16
C LYS A 118 84.67 127.31 78.50
N ALA A 119 83.91 126.60 77.68
CA ALA A 119 84.42 125.41 76.97
C ALA A 119 85.44 125.79 75.87
N GLU A 120 85.26 126.96 75.25
CA GLU A 120 86.12 127.47 74.17
C GLU A 120 87.55 127.81 74.64
N THR A 121 87.76 128.09 75.93
CA THR A 121 89.07 128.49 76.47
C THR A 121 89.94 127.31 76.92
N ALA A 122 89.35 126.17 77.27
CA ALA A 122 90.09 124.95 77.65
C ALA A 122 90.74 124.24 76.45
N LEU A 123 90.48 124.72 75.22
CA LEU A 123 91.02 124.28 73.94
C LEU A 123 92.54 124.07 73.91
N SER A 124 93.32 124.92 74.59
CA SER A 124 94.71 125.18 74.20
C SER A 124 95.77 124.29 74.85
N GLU A 125 95.58 123.82 76.10
CA GLU A 125 96.69 123.26 76.89
C GLU A 125 96.86 121.73 76.82
N GLU A 126 95.78 120.95 76.74
CA GLU A 126 95.88 119.48 76.76
C GLU A 126 96.43 118.91 75.44
N ILE A 127 96.17 119.58 74.32
CA ILE A 127 96.66 119.23 72.97
C ILE A 127 98.18 119.09 72.96
N THR A 128 98.91 119.94 73.70
CA THR A 128 100.38 120.02 73.67
C THR A 128 101.06 118.95 74.51
N LYS A 129 100.44 118.47 75.61
CA LYS A 129 101.12 117.63 76.61
C LYS A 129 101.13 116.13 76.30
N LYS A 130 100.05 115.55 75.76
CA LYS A 130 100.03 114.11 75.42
C LYS A 130 100.65 113.77 74.06
N HIS A 131 100.81 114.76 73.17
CA HIS A 131 101.56 114.66 71.91
C HIS A 131 102.99 114.09 72.07
N LYS A 132 103.63 114.25 73.24
CA LYS A 132 104.97 113.70 73.51
C LYS A 132 105.00 112.27 74.08
N ARG A 133 103.86 111.70 74.52
CA ARG A 133 103.78 110.33 75.07
C ARG A 133 103.23 109.30 74.06
N ILE A 134 102.45 109.76 73.08
CA ILE A 134 101.96 108.94 71.95
C ILE A 134 103.14 108.39 71.14
N LYS A 135 104.08 109.27 70.76
CA LYS A 135 105.23 109.01 69.86
C LYS A 135 106.28 107.98 70.33
N ARG A 136 106.03 107.23 71.41
CA ARG A 136 106.94 106.19 71.93
C ARG A 136 106.28 104.84 72.25
N LEU A 137 104.96 104.70 72.06
CA LEU A 137 104.22 103.43 72.27
C LEU A 137 103.57 102.89 70.98
N GLU A 138 103.58 103.66 69.89
CA GLU A 138 103.00 103.25 68.60
C GLU A 138 103.91 102.34 67.78
N GLY A 139 105.22 102.35 68.02
CA GLY A 139 106.20 101.53 67.28
C GLY A 139 105.96 100.02 67.46
N ASP A 140 106.05 99.54 68.70
CA ASP A 140 106.02 98.10 69.01
C ASP A 140 104.63 97.46 68.85
N ARG A 141 103.57 98.27 68.79
CA ARG A 141 102.19 97.80 68.58
C ARG A 141 101.91 97.50 67.11
N LYS A 142 102.41 98.34 66.20
CA LYS A 142 101.99 98.32 64.78
C LYS A 142 102.39 97.04 64.05
N ALA A 143 103.59 96.53 64.32
CA ALA A 143 104.13 95.30 63.71
C ALA A 143 103.34 94.01 64.04
N LYS A 144 102.45 94.03 65.04
CA LYS A 144 101.60 92.87 65.41
C LYS A 144 100.14 92.98 64.96
N GLU A 145 99.62 94.17 64.66
CA GLU A 145 98.24 94.32 64.18
C GLU A 145 98.08 93.94 62.70
N GLU A 146 99.06 94.25 61.85
CA GLU A 146 98.97 94.02 60.40
C GLU A 146 98.94 92.52 60.05
N ALA A 147 99.66 91.67 60.79
CA ALA A 147 99.67 90.21 60.61
C ALA A 147 98.33 89.52 60.95
N VAL A 148 97.50 90.12 61.81
CA VAL A 148 96.18 89.58 62.18
C VAL A 148 95.11 90.04 61.18
N LYS A 149 95.16 91.30 60.75
CA LYS A 149 94.10 91.92 59.93
C LYS A 149 93.91 91.27 58.57
N ALA A 150 95.00 90.81 57.94
CA ALA A 150 94.96 90.10 56.65
C ALA A 150 94.21 88.75 56.70
N LYS A 151 94.10 88.12 57.88
CA LYS A 151 93.54 86.77 58.06
C LYS A 151 92.06 86.76 58.43
N VAL A 152 91.46 87.93 58.70
CA VAL A 152 90.04 88.08 59.01
C VAL A 152 89.21 88.38 57.76
N SER A 153 89.73 89.22 56.85
CA SER A 153 89.02 89.56 55.59
C SER A 153 88.69 88.32 54.76
N THR A 154 89.68 87.44 54.57
CA THR A 154 89.59 86.23 53.74
C THR A 154 88.62 85.16 54.26
N LEU A 155 88.12 85.29 55.50
CA LEU A 155 87.08 84.41 56.04
C LEU A 155 85.68 84.99 55.94
N GLN A 156 85.53 86.32 55.81
CA GLN A 156 84.23 86.96 55.68
C GLN A 156 83.67 86.77 54.25
N ASP A 157 84.48 87.05 53.23
CA ASP A 157 84.07 86.96 51.81
C ASP A 157 83.53 85.56 51.44
N ALA A 158 84.09 84.52 52.05
CA ALA A 158 83.71 83.12 51.84
C ALA A 158 82.34 82.73 52.46
N ILE A 159 81.91 83.41 53.52
CA ILE A 159 80.62 83.17 54.18
C ILE A 159 79.50 83.77 53.34
N ASP A 160 79.68 85.02 52.92
CA ASP A 160 78.66 85.77 52.18
C ASP A 160 78.37 85.11 50.82
N GLN A 161 79.40 84.62 50.11
CA GLN A 161 79.25 83.86 48.86
C GLN A 161 78.34 82.61 49.01
N LYS A 162 78.46 81.86 50.10
CA LYS A 162 77.67 80.63 50.32
C LYS A 162 76.23 80.90 50.78
N SER A 163 75.96 82.07 51.37
CA SER A 163 74.60 82.48 51.73
C SER A 163 73.70 82.72 50.49
N ALA A 164 74.25 83.31 49.44
CA ALA A 164 73.54 83.60 48.19
C ALA A 164 73.17 82.30 47.43
N GLU A 165 74.14 81.42 47.26
CA GLU A 165 73.99 80.11 46.58
C GLU A 165 72.92 79.24 47.26
N THR A 166 72.89 79.23 48.61
CA THR A 166 71.87 78.50 49.40
C THR A 166 70.46 79.08 49.22
N THR A 167 70.34 80.38 48.92
CA THR A 167 69.05 81.05 48.74
C THR A 167 68.46 80.75 47.36
N GLN A 168 69.27 80.81 46.30
CA GLN A 168 68.84 80.52 44.93
C GLN A 168 68.26 79.10 44.79
N LEU A 169 68.96 78.09 45.32
CA LEU A 169 68.54 76.68 45.26
C LEU A 169 67.18 76.40 45.92
N ARG A 170 66.80 77.19 46.94
CA ARG A 170 65.48 77.06 47.59
C ARG A 170 64.33 77.52 46.68
N THR A 171 64.52 78.60 45.93
CA THR A 171 63.53 79.07 44.94
C THR A 171 63.31 78.07 43.81
N GLU A 172 64.40 77.48 43.29
CA GLU A 172 64.33 76.48 42.22
C GLU A 172 63.61 75.21 42.69
N LEU A 173 63.86 74.75 43.93
CA LEU A 173 63.21 73.59 44.52
C LEU A 173 61.69 73.75 44.65
N VAL A 174 61.19 74.95 45.01
CA VAL A 174 59.75 75.22 45.13
C VAL A 174 59.07 75.21 43.76
N SER A 175 59.71 75.80 42.74
CA SER A 175 59.22 75.78 41.35
C SER A 175 59.09 74.35 40.82
N ALA A 176 60.07 73.49 41.08
CA ALA A 176 60.05 72.09 40.68
C ALA A 176 58.88 71.30 41.30
N HIS A 177 58.59 71.48 42.59
CA HIS A 177 57.49 70.79 43.28
C HIS A 177 56.10 71.16 42.72
N ALA A 178 55.89 72.41 42.33
CA ALA A 178 54.66 72.86 41.69
C ALA A 178 54.46 72.19 40.31
N GLN A 179 55.52 72.08 39.52
CA GLN A 179 55.47 71.40 38.21
C GLN A 179 55.24 69.89 38.35
N ILE A 180 55.84 69.23 39.34
CA ILE A 180 55.62 67.80 39.62
C ILE A 180 54.15 67.53 39.94
N SER A 181 53.57 68.30 40.86
CA SER A 181 52.16 68.15 41.28
C SER A 181 51.17 68.29 40.10
N SER A 182 51.41 69.24 39.19
CA SER A 182 50.62 69.41 37.97
C SER A 182 50.72 68.20 37.01
N ARG A 183 51.92 67.62 36.89
CA ARG A 183 52.17 66.45 36.04
C ARG A 183 51.56 65.19 36.63
N ASP A 184 51.59 65.00 37.95
CA ASP A 184 50.97 63.83 38.61
C ASP A 184 49.44 63.81 38.50
N LEU A 185 48.77 64.97 38.52
CA LEU A 185 47.34 65.07 38.21
C LEU A 185 47.05 64.68 36.76
N THR A 186 47.84 65.19 35.81
CA THR A 186 47.72 64.84 34.38
C THR A 186 47.97 63.35 34.13
N ILE A 187 49.00 62.77 34.76
CA ILE A 187 49.33 61.34 34.69
C ILE A 187 48.20 60.49 35.31
N SER A 188 47.57 60.95 36.39
CA SER A 188 46.45 60.25 37.03
C SER A 188 45.20 60.24 36.15
N SER A 189 44.90 61.36 35.48
CA SER A 189 43.86 61.46 34.45
C SER A 189 44.11 60.50 33.28
N LEU A 190 45.29 60.56 32.67
CA LEU A 190 45.65 59.67 31.55
C LEU A 190 45.67 58.18 31.96
N ARG A 191 46.01 57.86 33.21
CA ARG A 191 45.90 56.49 33.77
C ARG A 191 44.46 56.04 33.99
N ALA A 192 43.50 56.94 34.17
CA ALA A 192 42.07 56.59 34.17
C ALA A 192 41.60 56.32 32.73
N ASP A 193 41.82 57.27 31.82
CA ASP A 193 41.37 57.17 30.43
C ASP A 193 41.97 55.94 29.72
N LEU A 194 43.25 55.63 29.97
CA LEU A 194 43.89 54.41 29.47
C LEU A 194 43.21 53.14 29.98
N ARG A 195 42.80 53.07 31.25
CA ARG A 195 42.09 51.90 31.83
C ARG A 195 40.73 51.72 31.15
N ASP A 196 40.00 52.80 30.91
CA ASP A 196 38.68 52.75 30.28
C ASP A 196 38.77 52.40 28.79
N LYS A 197 39.77 52.92 28.05
CA LYS A 197 40.04 52.45 26.69
C LYS A 197 40.45 50.97 26.70
N GLN A 198 41.27 50.52 27.64
CA GLN A 198 41.69 49.11 27.76
C GLN A 198 40.48 48.19 28.04
N ALA A 199 39.56 48.60 28.92
CA ALA A 199 38.31 47.89 29.21
C ALA A 199 37.38 47.84 27.98
N SER A 200 37.25 48.95 27.25
CA SER A 200 36.48 49.02 25.99
C SER A 200 37.10 48.17 24.88
N ILE A 201 38.42 48.17 24.73
CA ILE A 201 39.17 47.32 23.81
C ILE A 201 38.97 45.84 24.17
N ASN A 202 39.05 45.47 25.45
CA ASN A 202 38.84 44.09 25.89
C ASN A 202 37.38 43.65 25.69
N THR A 203 36.42 44.52 25.97
CA THR A 203 34.99 44.28 25.67
C THR A 203 34.75 44.09 24.17
N THR A 204 35.40 44.89 23.33
CA THR A 204 35.29 44.82 21.87
C THR A 204 36.00 43.58 21.31
N ARG A 205 37.16 43.20 21.85
CA ARG A 205 37.85 41.93 21.55
C ARG A 205 36.99 40.73 21.93
N ASN A 206 36.35 40.75 23.10
CA ASN A 206 35.45 39.68 23.55
C ASN A 206 34.20 39.57 22.66
N ARG A 207 33.60 40.70 22.26
CA ARG A 207 32.50 40.74 21.27
C ARG A 207 32.94 40.22 19.91
N LEU A 208 34.09 40.66 19.39
CA LEU A 208 34.66 40.20 18.12
C LEU A 208 34.95 38.69 18.14
N TYR A 209 35.54 38.18 19.22
CA TYR A 209 35.82 36.76 19.42
C TYR A 209 34.53 35.93 19.54
N ALA A 210 33.50 36.45 20.21
CA ALA A 210 32.18 35.84 20.27
C ALA A 210 31.53 35.77 18.88
N SER A 211 31.53 36.86 18.12
CA SER A 211 31.02 36.91 16.74
C SER A 211 31.82 36.00 15.81
N GLN A 212 33.15 35.94 15.92
CA GLN A 212 33.99 34.99 15.19
C GLN A 212 33.66 33.53 15.54
N LYS A 213 33.38 33.22 16.82
CA LYS A 213 32.89 31.90 17.25
C LYS A 213 31.49 31.60 16.71
N GLN A 214 30.58 32.58 16.68
CA GLN A 214 29.25 32.43 16.07
C GLN A 214 29.35 32.18 14.56
N VAL A 215 30.17 32.94 13.84
CA VAL A 215 30.43 32.76 12.39
C VAL A 215 31.06 31.38 12.12
N LYS A 216 32.05 30.94 12.92
CA LYS A 216 32.63 29.59 12.81
C LYS A 216 31.60 28.49 13.07
N ARG A 217 30.74 28.63 14.08
CA ARG A 217 29.63 27.71 14.38
C ARG A 217 28.59 27.70 13.25
N ALA A 218 28.23 28.86 12.71
CA ALA A 218 27.31 29.00 11.58
C ALA A 218 27.87 28.35 10.31
N HIS A 219 29.16 28.55 9.99
CA HIS A 219 29.81 27.84 8.89
C HIS A 219 29.87 26.32 9.10
N ALA A 220 30.13 25.84 10.31
CA ALA A 220 30.13 24.41 10.63
C ALA A 220 28.72 23.80 10.49
N SER A 221 27.69 24.46 11.03
CA SER A 221 26.29 24.08 10.88
C SER A 221 25.86 24.08 9.41
N LEU A 222 26.12 25.17 8.68
CA LEU A 222 25.79 25.31 7.26
C LEU A 222 26.59 24.35 6.36
N LYS A 223 27.79 23.92 6.76
CA LYS A 223 28.51 22.80 6.13
C LYS A 223 27.82 21.46 6.41
N SER A 224 27.37 21.22 7.65
CA SER A 224 26.61 20.02 8.03
C SER A 224 25.29 19.93 7.25
N VAL A 225 24.48 21.00 7.28
CA VAL A 225 23.21 21.11 6.55
C VAL A 225 23.42 20.97 5.03
N ARG A 226 24.47 21.56 4.45
CA ARG A 226 24.80 21.34 3.02
C ARG A 226 25.19 19.90 2.71
N THR A 227 25.84 19.19 3.63
CA THR A 227 26.14 17.76 3.48
C THR A 227 24.87 16.92 3.60
N GLN A 228 24.07 17.12 4.66
CA GLN A 228 22.78 16.45 4.85
C GLN A 228 21.84 16.66 3.66
N TYR A 229 21.70 17.91 3.18
CA TYR A 229 20.92 18.25 1.99
C TYR A 229 21.46 17.56 0.72
N LYS A 230 22.78 17.49 0.52
CA LYS A 230 23.36 16.72 -0.60
C LYS A 230 23.04 15.23 -0.50
N THR A 231 23.07 14.64 0.69
CA THR A 231 22.72 13.24 0.93
C THR A 231 21.22 12.99 0.66
N LEU A 232 20.34 13.79 1.26
CA LEU A 232 18.88 13.70 1.05
C LEU A 232 18.50 13.91 -0.42
N ARG A 233 19.18 14.82 -1.13
CA ARG A 233 18.96 15.07 -2.56
C ARG A 233 19.58 14.00 -3.47
N THR A 234 20.37 13.04 -2.98
CA THR A 234 21.06 12.05 -3.82
C THR A 234 20.67 10.62 -3.47
N TRP A 235 19.70 10.06 -4.20
CA TRP A 235 19.35 8.65 -4.03
C TRP A 235 20.34 7.74 -4.76
N ASN A 236 20.92 6.78 -4.04
CA ASN A 236 21.74 5.73 -4.63
C ASN A 236 20.95 4.41 -4.73
N PRO A 237 20.55 3.97 -5.93
CA PRO A 237 19.79 2.73 -6.12
C PRO A 237 20.67 1.46 -6.05
N MET A 238 21.99 1.58 -5.81
CA MET A 238 22.94 0.46 -5.84
C MET A 238 23.83 0.36 -4.60
N ALA A 239 24.08 -0.87 -4.14
CA ALA A 239 25.09 -1.22 -3.14
C ALA A 239 26.03 -2.27 -3.74
N GLY A 240 27.35 -2.13 -3.54
CA GLY A 240 28.35 -3.09 -4.06
C GLY A 240 28.28 -3.35 -5.58
N GLY A 241 27.88 -2.34 -6.37
CA GLY A 241 27.69 -2.47 -7.83
C GLY A 241 26.42 -3.22 -8.26
N GLN A 242 25.53 -3.57 -7.33
CA GLN A 242 24.27 -4.27 -7.58
C GLN A 242 23.09 -3.40 -7.14
N TYR A 243 21.94 -3.50 -7.80
CA TYR A 243 20.74 -2.79 -7.35
C TYR A 243 20.26 -3.34 -6.01
N ASN A 244 19.97 -2.43 -5.07
CA ASN A 244 19.51 -2.79 -3.73
C ASN A 244 18.03 -3.23 -3.70
N SER A 245 17.64 -3.88 -2.61
CA SER A 245 16.29 -4.42 -2.42
C SER A 245 15.18 -3.37 -2.58
N ALA A 246 15.40 -2.13 -2.13
CA ALA A 246 14.45 -1.02 -2.30
C ALA A 246 14.27 -0.61 -3.77
N ALA A 247 15.37 -0.46 -4.53
CA ALA A 247 15.32 -0.22 -5.97
C ALA A 247 14.68 -1.38 -6.75
N ARG A 248 14.85 -2.62 -6.25
CA ARG A 248 14.21 -3.82 -6.81
C ARG A 248 12.71 -3.85 -6.55
N LYS A 249 12.28 -3.59 -5.31
CA LYS A 249 10.86 -3.46 -4.98
C LYS A 249 10.18 -2.39 -5.83
N LEU A 250 10.74 -1.18 -5.90
CA LEU A 250 10.20 -0.08 -6.71
C LEU A 250 10.03 -0.48 -8.20
N ALA A 251 10.96 -1.28 -8.75
CA ALA A 251 10.85 -1.78 -10.11
C ALA A 251 9.74 -2.83 -10.31
N ARG A 252 9.35 -3.59 -9.27
CA ARG A 252 8.17 -4.48 -9.30
C ARG A 252 6.88 -3.72 -9.06
N ASP A 253 6.86 -2.81 -8.09
CA ASP A 253 5.72 -1.95 -7.77
C ASP A 253 5.24 -1.20 -9.01
N LEU A 254 6.15 -0.55 -9.75
CA LEU A 254 5.83 0.18 -10.97
C LEU A 254 5.30 -0.71 -12.10
N ILE A 255 5.78 -1.96 -12.21
CA ILE A 255 5.29 -2.94 -13.20
C ILE A 255 3.85 -3.37 -12.84
N HIS A 256 3.57 -3.58 -11.56
CA HIS A 256 2.23 -3.89 -11.07
C HIS A 256 1.26 -2.72 -11.32
N THR A 257 1.68 -1.47 -11.12
CA THR A 257 0.89 -0.27 -11.52
C THR A 257 0.89 -0.01 -13.04
N GLY A 258 1.16 -1.02 -13.88
CA GLY A 258 1.04 -0.94 -15.35
C GLY A 258 2.19 -0.25 -16.09
N CYS A 259 3.29 0.15 -15.43
CA CYS A 259 4.42 0.74 -16.12
C CYS A 259 5.16 -0.32 -16.96
N ALA A 260 5.30 -0.10 -18.27
CA ALA A 260 6.03 -1.02 -19.12
C ALA A 260 7.51 -1.14 -18.70
N ALA A 261 8.08 -2.35 -18.71
CA ALA A 261 9.45 -2.63 -18.26
C ALA A 261 10.57 -1.81 -18.96
N GLY A 262 10.30 -1.27 -20.15
CA GLY A 262 11.21 -0.34 -20.85
C GLY A 262 11.10 1.13 -20.43
N LYS A 263 10.04 1.50 -19.71
CA LYS A 263 9.71 2.86 -19.26
C LYS A 263 9.97 3.10 -17.77
N VAL A 264 10.07 2.04 -16.94
CA VAL A 264 10.37 2.14 -15.50
C VAL A 264 11.54 3.08 -15.19
N ALA A 265 12.65 3.00 -15.93
CA ALA A 265 13.80 3.89 -15.72
C ALA A 265 13.48 5.37 -16.00
N SER A 266 12.64 5.66 -16.99
CA SER A 266 12.17 7.02 -17.28
C SER A 266 11.18 7.52 -16.22
N ALA A 267 10.23 6.67 -15.80
CA ALA A 267 9.28 7.02 -14.75
C ALA A 267 9.98 7.37 -13.43
N VAL A 268 10.90 6.50 -12.98
CA VAL A 268 11.71 6.74 -11.77
C VAL A 268 12.57 8.01 -11.91
N GLN A 269 13.15 8.27 -13.09
CA GLN A 269 13.92 9.49 -13.35
C GLN A 269 13.06 10.75 -13.29
N SER A 270 11.91 10.78 -13.97
CA SER A 270 11.02 11.96 -13.99
C SER A 270 10.36 12.23 -12.63
N CYS A 271 10.02 11.19 -11.86
CA CYS A 271 9.59 11.36 -10.47
C CYS A 271 10.72 11.93 -9.59
N ALA A 272 11.95 11.42 -9.72
CA ALA A 272 13.09 11.95 -8.98
C ALA A 272 13.35 13.42 -9.34
N GLU A 273 13.31 13.79 -10.62
CA GLU A 273 13.45 15.16 -11.11
C GLU A 273 12.35 16.09 -10.55
N ALA A 274 11.09 15.66 -10.54
CA ALA A 274 9.97 16.42 -9.97
C ALA A 274 10.13 16.67 -8.46
N PHE A 275 10.66 15.70 -7.71
CA PHE A 275 11.01 15.86 -6.28
C PHE A 275 12.41 16.48 -6.06
N GLY A 276 13.08 16.94 -7.12
CA GLY A 276 14.42 17.54 -7.08
C GLY A 276 15.57 16.58 -6.74
N ILE A 277 15.30 15.28 -6.60
CA ILE A 277 16.24 14.21 -6.26
C ILE A 277 17.10 13.84 -7.48
N LYS A 278 18.41 13.72 -7.27
CA LYS A 278 19.37 13.23 -8.25
C LYS A 278 19.63 11.74 -8.03
N ILE A 279 19.34 10.90 -9.02
CA ILE A 279 19.70 9.48 -8.98
C ILE A 279 21.21 9.31 -9.22
N HIS A 280 21.88 8.52 -8.39
CA HIS A 280 23.28 8.15 -8.61
C HIS A 280 23.40 7.11 -9.73
N ARG A 281 23.78 7.60 -10.93
CA ARG A 281 23.88 6.85 -12.20
C ARG A 281 22.50 6.47 -12.77
N LYS A 282 22.50 5.92 -13.99
CA LYS A 282 21.29 5.46 -14.69
C LYS A 282 20.61 4.32 -13.93
N PHE A 283 19.29 4.37 -13.84
CA PHE A 283 18.47 3.31 -13.24
C PHE A 283 18.40 2.04 -14.11
N MET A 284 17.68 1.01 -13.63
CA MET A 284 17.59 -0.32 -14.21
C MET A 284 17.31 -0.35 -15.72
N SER A 285 18.04 -1.17 -16.47
CA SER A 285 17.69 -1.50 -17.85
C SER A 285 16.44 -2.40 -17.91
N ARG A 286 15.71 -2.42 -19.03
CA ARG A 286 14.57 -3.34 -19.26
C ARG A 286 14.88 -4.79 -18.88
N ARG A 287 16.07 -5.30 -19.23
CA ARG A 287 16.54 -6.66 -18.91
C ARG A 287 16.76 -6.86 -17.39
N THR A 288 17.12 -5.80 -16.68
CA THR A 288 17.24 -5.82 -15.22
C THR A 288 15.85 -5.84 -14.59
N VAL A 289 14.94 -4.95 -15.01
CA VAL A 289 13.54 -4.91 -14.54
C VAL A 289 12.85 -6.27 -14.74
N SER A 290 12.98 -6.90 -15.91
CA SER A 290 12.41 -8.24 -16.14
C SER A 290 12.94 -9.29 -15.16
N ARG A 291 14.25 -9.33 -14.90
CA ARG A 291 14.82 -10.21 -13.87
C ARG A 291 14.26 -9.91 -12.49
N THR A 292 14.05 -8.64 -12.15
CA THR A 292 13.46 -8.27 -10.86
C THR A 292 12.03 -8.78 -10.70
N ILE A 293 11.24 -8.86 -11.77
CA ILE A 293 9.90 -9.51 -11.76
C ILE A 293 10.05 -11.02 -11.55
N ASP A 294 10.96 -11.67 -12.28
CA ASP A 294 11.23 -13.11 -12.13
C ASP A 294 11.73 -13.46 -10.71
N GLU A 295 12.53 -12.58 -10.09
CA GLU A 295 12.94 -12.68 -8.69
C GLU A 295 11.73 -12.62 -7.74
N GLY A 296 10.78 -11.73 -7.96
CA GLY A 296 9.50 -11.68 -7.21
C GLY A 296 8.73 -13.00 -7.30
N GLY A 297 8.60 -13.55 -8.52
CA GLY A 297 8.00 -14.86 -8.75
C GLY A 297 8.69 -15.99 -8.00
N LYS A 298 10.03 -15.97 -7.94
CA LYS A 298 10.84 -16.97 -7.23
C LYS A 298 10.76 -16.82 -5.70
N TYR A 299 10.67 -15.60 -5.17
CA TYR A 299 10.30 -15.38 -3.75
C TYR A 299 8.92 -15.95 -3.43
N GLY A 300 7.96 -15.86 -4.36
CA GLY A 300 6.64 -16.46 -4.19
C GLY A 300 6.66 -17.99 -4.14
N GLU A 301 7.63 -18.65 -4.77
CA GLU A 301 7.84 -20.11 -4.65
C GLU A 301 8.45 -20.47 -3.28
N LEU A 302 9.39 -19.67 -2.77
CA LEU A 302 9.88 -19.80 -1.38
C LEU A 302 8.77 -19.60 -0.34
N GLN A 303 7.90 -18.60 -0.56
CA GLN A 303 6.76 -18.33 0.29
C GLN A 303 5.80 -19.52 0.32
N LEU A 304 5.40 -20.04 -0.86
CA LEU A 304 4.49 -21.19 -0.96
C LEU A 304 5.05 -22.41 -0.23
N GLY A 305 6.31 -22.78 -0.44
CA GLY A 305 6.93 -23.93 0.23
C GLY A 305 6.91 -23.80 1.75
N ARG A 306 7.20 -22.59 2.26
CA ARG A 306 7.12 -22.30 3.70
C ARG A 306 5.69 -22.34 4.23
N GLU A 307 4.71 -21.79 3.52
CA GLU A 307 3.31 -21.77 3.94
C GLU A 307 2.73 -23.19 3.98
N ILE A 308 2.96 -23.99 2.93
CA ILE A 308 2.56 -25.40 2.85
C ILE A 308 3.19 -26.20 4.00
N LEU A 309 4.49 -26.03 4.27
CA LEU A 309 5.14 -26.72 5.39
C LEU A 309 4.60 -26.35 6.77
N ASN A 310 3.95 -25.20 6.96
CA ASN A 310 3.47 -24.77 8.27
C ASN A 310 1.96 -24.91 8.51
N SER A 311 1.11 -24.86 7.47
CA SER A 311 -0.34 -25.14 7.59
C SER A 311 -0.58 -26.59 8.03
N GLU A 312 -1.68 -26.89 8.74
CA GLU A 312 -2.10 -28.28 8.98
C GLU A 312 -2.52 -28.97 7.67
N GLY A 313 -3.30 -28.27 6.84
CA GLY A 313 -3.81 -28.78 5.56
C GLY A 313 -3.93 -27.71 4.48
N LEU A 314 -4.30 -28.13 3.27
CA LEU A 314 -4.60 -27.27 2.13
C LEU A 314 -5.67 -27.89 1.23
N VAL A 315 -6.38 -27.04 0.50
CA VAL A 315 -7.30 -27.42 -0.59
C VAL A 315 -6.76 -26.84 -1.90
N GLU A 316 -6.53 -27.70 -2.88
CA GLU A 316 -6.12 -27.29 -4.23
C GLU A 316 -7.32 -26.72 -5.02
N SER A 317 -7.06 -25.91 -6.03
CA SER A 317 -8.05 -25.58 -7.05
C SER A 317 -7.39 -25.37 -8.41
N SER A 318 -8.08 -25.76 -9.48
CA SER A 318 -7.55 -25.65 -10.84
C SER A 318 -8.63 -25.40 -11.88
N ASP A 319 -8.26 -24.70 -12.95
CA ASP A 319 -9.05 -24.53 -14.19
C ASP A 319 -8.13 -24.72 -15.41
N GLY A 320 -8.67 -25.21 -16.52
CA GLY A 320 -7.97 -25.45 -17.78
C GLY A 320 -8.70 -24.80 -18.96
N THR A 321 -8.02 -23.93 -19.70
CA THR A 321 -8.60 -23.30 -20.90
C THR A 321 -7.69 -23.39 -22.12
N THR A 322 -8.25 -23.15 -23.31
CA THR A 322 -7.47 -23.09 -24.56
C THR A 322 -7.22 -21.64 -24.98
N HIS A 323 -5.96 -21.26 -25.20
CA HIS A 323 -5.57 -19.98 -25.79
C HIS A 323 -4.80 -20.19 -27.09
N LYS A 324 -5.35 -19.72 -28.22
CA LYS A 324 -4.74 -19.82 -29.56
C LYS A 324 -4.28 -21.25 -29.93
N GLY A 325 -5.07 -22.26 -29.56
CA GLY A 325 -4.79 -23.68 -29.84
C GLY A 325 -3.80 -24.36 -28.89
N ILE A 326 -3.36 -23.69 -27.82
CA ILE A 326 -2.52 -24.27 -26.76
C ILE A 326 -3.34 -24.34 -25.47
N THR A 327 -3.22 -25.45 -24.74
CA THR A 327 -3.84 -25.62 -23.41
C THR A 327 -3.07 -24.78 -22.39
N VAL A 328 -3.78 -24.08 -21.52
CA VAL A 328 -3.23 -23.27 -20.43
C VAL A 328 -4.08 -23.52 -19.18
N GLU A 329 -3.41 -23.94 -18.12
CA GLU A 329 -4.01 -24.29 -16.83
C GLU A 329 -3.65 -23.22 -15.79
N SER A 330 -4.55 -22.99 -14.83
CA SER A 330 -4.34 -22.17 -13.64
C SER A 330 -4.41 -23.05 -12.40
N ARG A 331 -3.52 -22.80 -11.43
CA ARG A 331 -3.47 -23.50 -10.14
C ARG A 331 -3.47 -22.49 -8.99
N CYS A 332 -4.33 -22.70 -8.00
CA CYS A 332 -4.31 -22.01 -6.71
C CYS A 332 -4.44 -23.02 -5.56
N VAL A 333 -3.98 -22.65 -4.37
CA VAL A 333 -4.16 -23.44 -3.14
C VAL A 333 -4.71 -22.58 -2.02
N THR A 334 -5.63 -23.15 -1.23
CA THR A 334 -6.26 -22.48 -0.10
C THR A 334 -5.78 -23.14 1.18
N LEU A 335 -5.17 -22.35 2.06
CA LEU A 335 -4.57 -22.80 3.32
C LEU A 335 -4.54 -21.66 4.33
N ARG A 336 -4.33 -21.98 5.61
CA ARG A 336 -4.08 -20.97 6.64
C ARG A 336 -2.69 -20.38 6.44
N VAL A 337 -2.60 -19.05 6.47
CA VAL A 337 -1.35 -18.30 6.30
C VAL A 337 -1.28 -17.11 7.26
N PRO A 338 -0.08 -16.68 7.67
CA PRO A 338 0.10 -15.44 8.39
C PRO A 338 -0.13 -14.23 7.46
N SER A 339 -0.31 -13.06 8.07
CA SER A 339 -0.47 -11.79 7.34
C SER A 339 0.84 -11.25 6.76
N TYR A 340 1.98 -11.59 7.38
CA TYR A 340 3.28 -10.91 7.26
C TYR A 340 3.22 -9.40 7.57
N SER A 341 2.18 -8.93 8.26
CA SER A 341 2.08 -7.53 8.66
C SER A 341 3.21 -7.15 9.63
N PRO A 342 3.78 -5.93 9.56
CA PRO A 342 4.74 -5.45 10.53
C PRO A 342 4.14 -5.44 11.95
N GLY A 343 4.89 -5.88 12.96
CA GLY A 343 4.47 -5.89 14.36
C GLY A 343 3.53 -7.03 14.78
N VAL A 344 2.99 -7.81 13.84
CA VAL A 344 2.27 -9.06 14.13
C VAL A 344 3.27 -10.19 14.32
N ASP A 345 3.04 -11.12 15.25
CA ASP A 345 3.79 -12.37 15.29
C ASP A 345 3.24 -13.36 14.25
N ASP A 346 4.08 -13.88 13.38
CA ASP A 346 3.68 -14.91 12.40
C ASP A 346 3.78 -16.34 12.98
N SER A 347 4.32 -16.51 14.20
CA SER A 347 4.42 -17.81 14.88
C SER A 347 3.09 -18.25 15.52
N ASP A 348 2.29 -17.29 15.98
CA ASP A 348 0.95 -17.53 16.51
C ASP A 348 -0.04 -17.87 15.39
N LYS A 349 -0.32 -19.18 15.24
CA LYS A 349 -1.28 -19.74 14.30
C LYS A 349 -2.72 -19.26 14.50
N SER A 350 -3.11 -18.78 15.69
CA SER A 350 -4.47 -18.28 15.92
C SER A 350 -4.76 -16.98 15.13
N THR A 351 -3.71 -16.23 14.76
CA THR A 351 -3.83 -15.03 13.92
C THR A 351 -3.95 -15.34 12.42
N TRP A 352 -3.71 -16.60 12.01
CA TRP A 352 -3.64 -16.99 10.61
C TRP A 352 -5.05 -17.06 10.01
N LYS A 353 -5.16 -16.72 8.71
CA LYS A 353 -6.43 -16.75 7.99
C LYS A 353 -6.33 -17.59 6.73
N HIS A 354 -7.43 -18.21 6.35
CA HIS A 354 -7.55 -18.90 5.07
C HIS A 354 -7.37 -17.91 3.92
N ARG A 355 -6.44 -18.20 3.02
CA ARG A 355 -6.16 -17.38 1.83
C ARG A 355 -5.90 -18.26 0.62
N ILE A 356 -6.51 -17.87 -0.50
CA ILE A 356 -6.26 -18.47 -1.81
C ILE A 356 -4.93 -17.92 -2.33
N ARG A 357 -3.88 -18.73 -2.28
CA ARG A 357 -2.57 -18.46 -2.86
C ARG A 357 -2.53 -18.94 -4.31
N PHE A 358 -1.99 -18.11 -5.19
CA PHE A 358 -1.74 -18.46 -6.58
C PHE A 358 -0.45 -19.27 -6.71
N VAL A 359 -0.49 -20.39 -7.44
CA VAL A 359 0.65 -21.27 -7.71
C VAL A 359 1.28 -20.91 -9.05
N ASP A 360 0.61 -21.18 -10.17
CA ASP A 360 1.02 -20.74 -11.50
C ASP A 360 -0.13 -20.73 -12.53
N VAL A 361 0.12 -20.08 -13.66
CA VAL A 361 -0.54 -20.32 -14.93
C VAL A 361 0.50 -20.95 -15.86
N ALA A 362 0.27 -22.18 -16.28
CA ALA A 362 1.22 -22.99 -17.03
C ALA A 362 0.63 -23.49 -18.37
N PRO A 363 1.40 -23.58 -19.46
CA PRO A 363 0.92 -24.19 -20.68
C PRO A 363 1.04 -25.73 -20.58
N ALA A 364 -0.04 -26.45 -20.82
CA ALA A 364 -0.05 -27.92 -20.85
C ALA A 364 -0.15 -28.47 -22.29
N LEU A 365 0.09 -29.76 -22.44
CA LEU A 365 0.13 -30.44 -23.74
C LEU A 365 -1.27 -30.82 -24.24
N ASP A 366 -2.17 -31.21 -23.34
CA ASP A 366 -3.62 -31.30 -23.50
C ASP A 366 -4.32 -31.37 -22.13
N HIS A 367 -5.65 -31.26 -22.15
CA HIS A 367 -6.56 -31.36 -20.99
C HIS A 367 -6.87 -32.84 -20.66
N THR A 368 -5.87 -33.66 -20.36
CA THR A 368 -6.12 -35.01 -19.82
C THR A 368 -5.87 -35.03 -18.33
N ALA A 369 -6.67 -35.79 -17.58
CA ALA A 369 -6.56 -35.90 -16.12
C ALA A 369 -5.14 -36.23 -15.65
N GLN A 370 -4.45 -37.14 -16.34
CA GLN A 370 -3.04 -37.44 -16.09
C GLN A 370 -2.13 -36.22 -16.29
N ARG A 371 -2.36 -35.40 -17.34
CA ARG A 371 -1.54 -34.20 -17.59
C ARG A 371 -1.81 -33.07 -16.60
N GLN A 372 -3.03 -32.94 -16.12
CA GLN A 372 -3.38 -32.02 -15.03
C GLN A 372 -2.66 -32.42 -13.74
N PHE A 373 -2.68 -33.71 -13.38
CA PHE A 373 -1.92 -34.29 -12.27
C PHE A 373 -0.40 -34.11 -12.44
N ASP A 374 0.17 -34.54 -13.58
CA ASP A 374 1.59 -34.40 -13.91
C ASP A 374 2.05 -32.94 -13.74
N GLY A 375 1.29 -31.98 -14.28
CA GLY A 375 1.60 -30.55 -14.19
C GLY A 375 1.48 -29.98 -12.77
N THR A 376 0.60 -30.53 -11.94
CA THR A 376 0.53 -30.21 -10.51
C THR A 376 1.76 -30.76 -9.79
N LEU A 377 2.16 -32.01 -10.04
CA LEU A 377 3.36 -32.61 -9.47
C LEU A 377 4.64 -31.85 -9.91
N GLU A 378 4.76 -31.43 -11.18
CA GLU A 378 5.85 -30.58 -11.66
C GLU A 378 5.88 -29.21 -10.94
N ALA A 379 4.72 -28.59 -10.69
CA ALA A 379 4.62 -27.31 -10.01
C ALA A 379 4.99 -27.41 -8.52
N VAL A 380 4.50 -28.44 -7.85
CA VAL A 380 4.79 -28.75 -6.43
C VAL A 380 6.27 -29.10 -6.25
N THR A 381 6.83 -29.97 -7.08
CA THR A 381 8.25 -30.35 -7.04
C THR A 381 9.14 -29.12 -7.20
N ARG A 382 8.82 -28.22 -8.14
CA ARG A 382 9.55 -26.95 -8.34
C ARG A 382 9.51 -26.04 -7.11
N ILE A 383 8.40 -26.01 -6.37
CA ILE A 383 8.25 -25.25 -5.12
C ILE A 383 9.10 -25.89 -4.02
N ALA A 384 8.99 -27.20 -3.83
CA ALA A 384 9.78 -27.97 -2.86
C ALA A 384 11.28 -27.81 -3.10
N ASP A 385 11.77 -28.09 -4.31
CA ASP A 385 13.17 -27.90 -4.73
C ASP A 385 13.68 -26.47 -4.51
N THR A 386 12.82 -25.47 -4.73
CA THR A 386 13.18 -24.06 -4.55
C THR A 386 13.30 -23.70 -3.08
N TYR A 387 12.38 -24.18 -2.24
CA TYR A 387 12.44 -23.98 -0.79
C TYR A 387 13.63 -24.73 -0.17
N SER A 388 13.74 -26.03 -0.37
CA SER A 388 14.70 -26.91 0.32
C SER A 388 16.17 -26.56 0.06
N ARG A 389 16.49 -25.99 -1.11
CA ARG A 389 17.86 -25.53 -1.44
C ARG A 389 18.17 -24.10 -0.96
N SER A 390 17.21 -23.43 -0.33
CA SER A 390 17.34 -22.01 0.03
C SER A 390 18.04 -21.79 1.37
N PRO A 391 18.70 -20.63 1.57
CA PRO A 391 19.21 -20.23 2.89
C PRO A 391 18.12 -20.09 3.96
N LEU A 392 16.86 -19.87 3.56
CA LEU A 392 15.72 -19.80 4.46
C LEU A 392 15.41 -21.17 5.07
N ALA A 393 15.31 -22.21 4.24
CA ALA A 393 15.07 -23.58 4.69
C ALA A 393 16.21 -24.11 5.56
N ALA A 394 17.46 -23.82 5.20
CA ALA A 394 18.64 -24.14 6.02
C ALA A 394 18.63 -23.41 7.38
N ARG A 395 18.21 -22.14 7.42
CA ARG A 395 18.07 -21.35 8.66
C ARG A 395 16.94 -21.85 9.56
N GLU A 396 15.85 -22.32 8.96
CA GLU A 396 14.71 -22.94 9.66
C GLU A 396 14.93 -24.44 9.95
N GLN A 397 16.08 -25.01 9.57
CA GLN A 397 16.46 -26.44 9.69
C GLN A 397 15.42 -27.42 9.13
N ARG A 398 14.78 -27.06 8.01
CA ARG A 398 13.69 -27.84 7.40
C ARG A 398 13.88 -28.03 5.91
N SER A 399 13.21 -29.05 5.38
CA SER A 399 13.12 -29.35 3.95
C SER A 399 11.65 -29.61 3.59
N MET A 400 11.33 -29.50 2.31
CA MET A 400 10.05 -29.90 1.70
C MET A 400 10.31 -30.91 0.57
N THR A 401 9.46 -31.91 0.46
CA THR A 401 9.35 -32.83 -0.69
C THR A 401 8.04 -32.60 -1.46
N SER A 402 7.86 -33.31 -2.58
CA SER A 402 6.56 -33.41 -3.27
C SER A 402 5.47 -33.98 -2.35
N ASP A 403 5.83 -35.01 -1.59
CA ASP A 403 4.92 -35.80 -0.77
C ASP A 403 4.29 -34.93 0.35
N ASP A 404 5.03 -33.96 0.90
CA ASP A 404 4.54 -33.01 1.92
C ASP A 404 3.33 -32.18 1.48
N TYR A 405 3.21 -31.92 0.19
CA TYR A 405 2.03 -31.26 -0.37
C TYR A 405 0.82 -32.18 -0.36
N TYR A 406 0.97 -33.42 -0.81
CA TYR A 406 -0.12 -34.38 -0.96
C TYR A 406 -0.59 -34.94 0.40
N ARG A 407 0.32 -35.13 1.38
CA ARG A 407 -0.04 -35.36 2.80
C ARG A 407 -1.09 -34.35 3.26
N LYS A 408 -0.80 -33.07 3.03
CA LYS A 408 -1.61 -31.92 3.45
C LYS A 408 -2.76 -31.58 2.53
N LYS A 409 -2.83 -32.13 1.31
CA LYS A 409 -3.91 -31.90 0.36
C LYS A 409 -5.18 -32.63 0.83
N MET A 410 -5.97 -31.95 1.65
CA MET A 410 -7.21 -32.46 2.23
C MET A 410 -8.41 -32.36 1.27
N GLY A 411 -8.23 -31.75 0.10
CA GLY A 411 -9.22 -31.78 -0.98
C GLY A 411 -8.83 -30.96 -2.20
N ALA A 412 -9.76 -30.88 -3.15
CA ALA A 412 -9.64 -30.07 -4.36
C ALA A 412 -10.98 -29.44 -4.76
N MET A 413 -10.97 -28.15 -5.10
CA MET A 413 -12.07 -27.43 -5.75
C MET A 413 -11.88 -27.43 -7.28
N LYS A 414 -12.76 -28.13 -8.00
CA LYS A 414 -12.73 -28.23 -9.47
C LYS A 414 -14.15 -28.17 -10.04
N ASP A 415 -14.25 -28.08 -11.36
CA ASP A 415 -15.53 -28.07 -12.06
C ASP A 415 -16.17 -29.47 -12.08
N HIS A 416 -17.50 -29.55 -12.28
CA HIS A 416 -18.26 -30.82 -12.33
C HIS A 416 -18.02 -31.65 -13.61
N ALA A 417 -16.78 -31.69 -14.10
CA ALA A 417 -16.39 -32.36 -15.32
C ALA A 417 -15.81 -33.77 -15.07
N ALA A 418 -15.95 -34.65 -16.06
CA ALA A 418 -15.59 -36.07 -15.95
C ALA A 418 -14.08 -36.36 -16.06
N ASP A 419 -13.29 -35.37 -16.49
CA ASP A 419 -11.83 -35.32 -16.41
C ASP A 419 -11.38 -34.78 -15.04
N GLY A 420 -11.99 -33.69 -14.55
CA GLY A 420 -11.72 -33.14 -13.21
C GLY A 420 -11.93 -34.17 -12.08
N LYS A 421 -12.98 -34.98 -12.16
CA LYS A 421 -13.16 -36.12 -11.23
C LYS A 421 -12.09 -37.20 -11.37
N LYS A 422 -11.57 -37.47 -12.58
CA LYS A 422 -10.51 -38.47 -12.77
C LYS A 422 -9.16 -38.00 -12.25
N GLU A 423 -8.86 -36.71 -12.34
CA GLU A 423 -7.64 -36.15 -11.76
C GLU A 423 -7.73 -36.12 -10.22
N PHE A 424 -8.91 -35.86 -9.66
CA PHE A 424 -9.16 -36.02 -8.23
C PHE A 424 -8.83 -37.45 -7.76
N ASN A 425 -9.36 -38.49 -8.43
CA ASN A 425 -9.03 -39.88 -8.13
C ASN A 425 -7.51 -40.17 -8.22
N LEU A 426 -6.80 -39.68 -9.24
CA LEU A 426 -5.33 -39.83 -9.32
C LEU A 426 -4.60 -39.12 -8.15
N SER A 427 -5.14 -38.00 -7.66
CA SER A 427 -4.62 -37.29 -6.49
C SER A 427 -4.93 -38.00 -5.17
N GLU A 428 -6.03 -38.75 -5.09
CA GLU A 428 -6.44 -39.58 -3.95
C GLU A 428 -5.60 -40.86 -3.88
N GLU A 429 -5.42 -41.55 -5.02
CA GLU A 429 -4.50 -42.69 -5.18
C GLU A 429 -3.08 -42.32 -4.75
N HIS A 430 -2.54 -41.18 -5.24
CA HIS A 430 -1.19 -40.74 -4.87
C HIS A 430 -1.08 -40.31 -3.39
N LYS A 431 -2.10 -39.68 -2.81
CA LYS A 431 -2.10 -39.39 -1.37
C LYS A 431 -2.08 -40.69 -0.55
N THR A 432 -2.84 -41.70 -0.97
CA THR A 432 -2.93 -42.99 -0.29
C THR A 432 -1.60 -43.75 -0.31
N ASP A 433 -0.91 -43.79 -1.46
CA ASP A 433 0.47 -44.29 -1.58
C ASP A 433 1.44 -43.61 -0.58
N ILE A 434 1.35 -42.29 -0.42
CA ILE A 434 2.20 -41.56 0.54
C ILE A 434 1.88 -41.94 1.98
N VAL A 435 0.59 -42.00 2.35
CA VAL A 435 0.15 -42.39 3.71
C VAL A 435 0.61 -43.81 4.05
N ILE A 436 0.43 -44.76 3.13
CA ILE A 436 0.89 -46.15 3.27
C ILE A 436 2.41 -46.17 3.49
N ARG A 437 3.20 -45.52 2.62
CA ARG A 437 4.67 -45.51 2.76
C ARG A 437 5.17 -44.86 4.04
N ASP A 438 4.49 -43.84 4.54
CA ASP A 438 4.87 -43.21 5.81
C ASP A 438 4.55 -44.09 7.02
N LEU A 439 3.45 -44.86 7.00
CA LEU A 439 3.17 -45.90 7.98
C LEU A 439 4.22 -47.03 7.91
N GLY A 440 4.64 -47.43 6.71
CA GLY A 440 5.69 -48.44 6.52
C GLY A 440 7.06 -47.98 7.01
N ARG A 441 7.42 -46.70 6.84
CA ARG A 441 8.62 -46.10 7.46
C ARG A 441 8.52 -46.12 8.99
N ALA A 442 7.42 -45.61 9.54
CA ALA A 442 7.19 -45.60 10.98
C ALA A 442 7.20 -47.03 11.58
N ALA A 443 6.86 -48.05 10.80
CA ALA A 443 6.96 -49.47 11.16
C ALA A 443 8.37 -50.06 11.07
N MET A 444 9.24 -49.54 10.20
CA MET A 444 10.66 -49.93 10.16
C MET A 444 11.50 -49.24 11.24
N ASP A 445 11.07 -48.04 11.67
CA ASP A 445 11.66 -47.29 12.77
C ASP A 445 11.08 -47.70 14.16
N ASP A 446 10.10 -48.62 14.18
CA ASP A 446 9.41 -49.15 15.37
C ASP A 446 10.33 -50.14 16.12
N SER A 447 10.68 -49.84 17.37
CA SER A 447 11.59 -50.68 18.18
C SER A 447 11.05 -52.07 18.47
N ASP A 448 9.74 -52.24 18.36
CA ASP A 448 9.02 -53.45 18.77
C ASP A 448 8.79 -54.38 17.56
N ILE A 449 9.20 -53.98 16.35
CA ILE A 449 9.21 -54.85 15.16
C ILE A 449 10.51 -55.67 15.12
N GLU A 450 10.37 -56.99 15.07
CA GLU A 450 11.52 -57.87 14.89
C GLU A 450 12.24 -57.57 13.56
N THR A 451 13.57 -57.42 13.60
CA THR A 451 14.39 -57.28 12.40
C THR A 451 14.25 -58.48 11.45
N SER A 452 13.86 -59.65 11.98
CA SER A 452 13.49 -60.84 11.21
C SER A 452 12.40 -60.55 10.18
N ARG A 453 11.36 -59.77 10.55
CA ARG A 453 10.21 -59.44 9.72
C ARG A 453 10.62 -58.56 8.56
N ILE A 454 11.42 -57.52 8.82
CA ILE A 454 11.94 -56.62 7.77
C ILE A 454 12.80 -57.42 6.77
N LEU A 455 13.69 -58.29 7.25
CA LEU A 455 14.53 -59.14 6.40
C LEU A 455 13.72 -60.11 5.54
N LEU A 456 12.70 -60.77 6.11
CA LEU A 456 11.78 -61.63 5.36
C LEU A 456 11.01 -60.84 4.29
N THR A 457 10.43 -59.68 4.65
CA THR A 457 9.69 -58.85 3.69
C THR A 457 10.57 -58.35 2.54
N ILE A 458 11.86 -58.11 2.78
CA ILE A 458 12.88 -57.82 1.75
C ILE A 458 13.15 -59.05 0.85
N MET A 459 13.30 -60.23 1.44
CA MET A 459 13.49 -61.48 0.67
C MET A 459 12.29 -61.82 -0.22
N ASP A 460 11.08 -61.43 0.20
CA ASP A 460 9.84 -61.55 -0.58
C ASP A 460 9.66 -60.46 -1.68
N ILE A 461 10.66 -59.60 -1.93
CA ILE A 461 10.64 -58.65 -3.06
C ILE A 461 11.23 -59.33 -4.30
N THR A 462 10.35 -59.92 -5.12
CA THR A 462 10.77 -60.56 -6.37
C THR A 462 11.01 -59.54 -7.48
N ASP A 463 11.77 -59.95 -8.50
CA ASP A 463 11.96 -59.14 -9.71
C ASP A 463 10.64 -58.88 -10.47
N GLU A 464 9.61 -59.71 -10.26
CA GLU A 464 8.26 -59.49 -10.78
C GLU A 464 7.53 -58.39 -9.99
N THR A 465 7.64 -58.38 -8.65
CA THR A 465 7.12 -57.30 -7.80
C THR A 465 7.75 -55.96 -8.19
N LEU A 466 9.07 -55.94 -8.43
CA LEU A 466 9.78 -54.75 -8.92
C LEU A 466 9.31 -54.32 -10.32
N GLN A 467 9.11 -55.24 -11.26
CA GLN A 467 8.60 -54.92 -12.60
C GLN A 467 7.17 -54.36 -12.58
N GLN A 468 6.32 -54.84 -11.68
CA GLN A 468 4.97 -54.31 -11.47
C GLN A 468 5.01 -52.88 -10.90
N ALA A 469 5.77 -52.67 -9.81
CA ALA A 469 5.97 -51.35 -9.22
C ALA A 469 6.63 -50.34 -10.20
N ALA A 470 7.52 -50.82 -11.08
CA ALA A 470 8.20 -50.02 -12.09
C ALA A 470 7.30 -49.45 -13.19
N LYS A 471 6.08 -50.00 -13.37
CA LYS A 471 5.12 -49.59 -14.42
C LYS A 471 5.78 -49.49 -15.81
N ILE A 472 6.37 -50.60 -16.28
CA ILE A 472 6.92 -50.85 -17.64
C ILE A 472 8.42 -50.49 -17.84
N SER A 473 9.33 -51.13 -17.08
CA SER A 473 10.77 -51.23 -17.49
C SER A 473 11.49 -52.41 -16.84
N ALA A 474 12.33 -53.11 -17.61
CA ALA A 474 13.24 -54.17 -17.15
C ALA A 474 14.72 -53.73 -17.08
N SER A 475 15.06 -52.54 -17.59
CA SER A 475 16.42 -51.99 -17.52
C SER A 475 16.47 -50.84 -16.52
N GLN A 476 16.80 -51.18 -15.27
CA GLN A 476 17.03 -50.22 -14.18
C GLN A 476 18.48 -50.32 -13.71
N SER A 477 19.10 -49.18 -13.37
CA SER A 477 20.38 -49.18 -12.67
C SER A 477 20.23 -49.76 -11.26
N SER A 478 21.34 -50.23 -10.67
CA SER A 478 21.34 -50.76 -9.30
C SER A 478 20.79 -49.75 -8.27
N ALA A 479 21.02 -48.45 -8.46
CA ALA A 479 20.49 -47.40 -7.60
C ALA A 479 18.97 -47.15 -7.79
N GLU A 480 18.43 -47.36 -8.98
CA GLU A 480 16.98 -47.30 -9.23
C GLU A 480 16.28 -48.54 -8.67
N ARG A 481 16.85 -49.73 -8.88
CA ARG A 481 16.37 -50.99 -8.28
C ARG A 481 16.35 -50.92 -6.76
N ALA A 482 17.41 -50.38 -6.13
CA ALA A 482 17.47 -50.20 -4.67
C ALA A 482 16.36 -49.27 -4.15
N LYS A 483 16.15 -48.12 -4.79
CA LYS A 483 15.04 -47.20 -4.44
C LYS A 483 13.67 -47.82 -4.63
N LEU A 484 13.49 -48.62 -5.68
CA LEU A 484 12.22 -49.30 -5.95
C LEU A 484 11.96 -50.44 -4.96
N SER A 485 13.01 -51.16 -4.54
CA SER A 485 12.94 -52.16 -3.47
C SER A 485 12.57 -51.52 -2.14
N GLN A 486 13.18 -50.37 -1.80
CA GLN A 486 12.76 -49.58 -0.63
C GLN A 486 11.30 -49.14 -0.73
N HIS A 487 10.87 -48.59 -1.87
CA HIS A 487 9.48 -48.17 -2.09
C HIS A 487 8.48 -49.33 -1.94
N VAL A 488 8.81 -50.53 -2.43
CA VAL A 488 7.99 -51.75 -2.27
C VAL A 488 7.98 -52.24 -0.81
N LEU A 489 9.10 -52.15 -0.09
CA LEU A 489 9.18 -52.48 1.34
C LEU A 489 8.33 -51.53 2.19
N GLU A 490 8.48 -50.22 1.97
CA GLU A 490 7.67 -49.17 2.57
C GLU A 490 6.17 -49.38 2.29
N HIS A 491 5.82 -49.82 1.08
CA HIS A 491 4.41 -50.10 0.72
C HIS A 491 3.87 -51.33 1.45
N LYS A 492 4.54 -52.50 1.36
CA LYS A 492 4.11 -53.75 2.02
C LYS A 492 3.91 -53.58 3.53
N MET A 493 4.91 -53.03 4.23
CA MET A 493 4.83 -52.80 5.68
C MET A 493 3.82 -51.72 6.04
N GLY A 494 3.59 -50.76 5.12
CA GLY A 494 2.55 -49.74 5.24
C GLY A 494 1.15 -50.30 5.16
N GLU A 495 0.87 -51.21 4.21
CA GLU A 495 -0.41 -51.87 4.03
C GLU A 495 -0.79 -52.68 5.28
N GLU A 496 0.14 -53.49 5.80
CA GLU A 496 -0.08 -54.27 7.03
C GLU A 496 -0.45 -53.39 8.24
N LYS A 497 0.19 -52.22 8.40
CA LYS A 497 -0.14 -51.26 9.47
C LYS A 497 -1.40 -50.43 9.18
N PHE A 498 -1.73 -50.17 7.91
CA PHE A 498 -2.93 -49.44 7.50
C PHE A 498 -4.20 -50.28 7.68
N ASP A 499 -4.18 -51.56 7.35
CA ASP A 499 -5.31 -52.49 7.54
C ASP A 499 -5.62 -52.77 9.02
N LEU A 500 -4.65 -52.56 9.92
CA LEU A 500 -4.85 -52.59 11.38
C LEU A 500 -5.50 -51.32 11.95
N LEU A 501 -5.62 -50.24 11.17
CA LEU A 501 -6.31 -49.02 11.59
C LEU A 501 -7.82 -49.18 11.47
N THR A 502 -8.57 -48.56 12.39
CA THR A 502 -10.03 -48.47 12.24
C THR A 502 -10.41 -47.66 10.99
N PRO A 503 -11.58 -47.91 10.36
CA PRO A 503 -12.02 -47.14 9.19
C PRO A 503 -12.05 -45.63 9.39
N ALA A 504 -12.30 -45.16 10.63
CA ALA A 504 -12.23 -43.74 10.99
C ALA A 504 -10.78 -43.20 10.95
N GLN A 505 -9.80 -43.96 11.45
CA GLN A 505 -8.39 -43.59 11.37
C GLN A 505 -7.88 -43.61 9.92
N GLN A 506 -8.23 -44.62 9.14
CA GLN A 506 -7.93 -44.69 7.70
C GLN A 506 -8.49 -43.45 6.95
N SER A 507 -9.78 -43.12 7.18
CA SER A 507 -10.44 -41.96 6.59
C SER A 507 -9.80 -40.62 7.01
N ASN A 508 -9.36 -40.51 8.27
CA ASN A 508 -8.70 -39.31 8.79
C ASN A 508 -7.29 -39.09 8.22
N LEU A 509 -6.52 -40.16 7.98
CA LEU A 509 -5.22 -40.04 7.30
C LEU A 509 -5.39 -39.72 5.81
N CYS A 510 -6.24 -40.48 5.12
CA CYS A 510 -6.47 -40.36 3.69
C CYS A 510 -7.44 -39.23 3.29
N THR A 511 -7.90 -38.39 4.24
CA THR A 511 -8.90 -37.33 3.99
C THR A 511 -8.60 -36.53 2.72
N HIS A 512 -9.48 -36.67 1.73
CA HIS A 512 -9.41 -35.99 0.44
C HIS A 512 -10.83 -35.70 -0.05
N LEU A 513 -11.21 -34.42 -0.16
CA LEU A 513 -12.58 -34.02 -0.50
C LEU A 513 -12.69 -33.40 -1.89
N PHE A 514 -13.65 -33.87 -2.69
CA PHE A 514 -14.03 -33.22 -3.94
C PHE A 514 -15.00 -32.07 -3.66
N GLY A 515 -14.51 -30.84 -3.76
CA GLY A 515 -15.34 -29.64 -3.85
C GLY A 515 -15.73 -29.38 -5.30
N GLY A 516 -17.03 -29.43 -5.59
CA GLY A 516 -17.54 -29.08 -6.92
C GLY A 516 -18.01 -27.63 -7.02
N CYS A 517 -17.53 -26.88 -8.01
CA CYS A 517 -17.80 -25.44 -8.19
C CYS A 517 -19.31 -25.13 -8.21
N CYS A 518 -19.77 -24.29 -7.27
CA CYS A 518 -21.20 -23.94 -7.12
C CYS A 518 -21.80 -23.29 -8.37
N CYS A 519 -21.04 -22.45 -9.09
CA CYS A 519 -21.48 -21.84 -10.35
C CYS A 519 -21.77 -22.89 -11.43
N HIS A 520 -20.96 -23.96 -11.49
CA HIS A 520 -21.15 -25.08 -12.41
C HIS A 520 -22.30 -26.02 -12.00
N LYS A 521 -22.63 -26.13 -10.72
CA LYS A 521 -23.81 -26.88 -10.25
C LYS A 521 -25.09 -26.27 -10.84
N ASP A 522 -25.36 -24.99 -10.58
CA ASP A 522 -26.57 -24.33 -11.09
C ASP A 522 -26.63 -24.31 -12.62
N LEU A 523 -25.49 -24.10 -13.31
CA LEU A 523 -25.46 -24.17 -14.78
C LEU A 523 -25.94 -25.53 -15.32
N ASN A 524 -25.53 -26.63 -14.67
CA ASN A 524 -25.99 -27.97 -15.02
C ASN A 524 -27.46 -28.21 -14.60
N VAL A 525 -27.89 -27.64 -13.47
CA VAL A 525 -29.28 -27.74 -12.99
C VAL A 525 -30.25 -27.02 -13.95
N VAL A 526 -29.89 -25.84 -14.45
CA VAL A 526 -30.63 -25.13 -15.50
C VAL A 526 -30.78 -26.00 -16.76
N GLU A 527 -29.76 -26.76 -17.13
CA GLU A 527 -29.84 -27.71 -18.24
C GLU A 527 -30.84 -28.85 -17.98
N TYR A 528 -30.93 -29.35 -16.74
CA TYR A 528 -31.90 -30.39 -16.34
C TYR A 528 -33.34 -29.86 -16.29
N GLY A 529 -33.56 -28.68 -15.70
CA GLY A 529 -34.86 -28.02 -15.71
C GLY A 529 -35.36 -27.77 -17.14
N TYR A 530 -34.52 -27.21 -18.01
CA TYR A 530 -34.89 -26.97 -19.40
C TYR A 530 -35.14 -28.27 -20.19
N LYS A 531 -34.38 -29.35 -19.94
CA LYS A 531 -34.66 -30.68 -20.50
C LYS A 531 -36.02 -31.24 -20.08
N ALA A 532 -36.46 -30.98 -18.84
CA ALA A 532 -37.78 -31.37 -18.39
C ALA A 532 -38.89 -30.59 -19.13
N ILE A 533 -38.73 -29.29 -19.38
CA ILE A 533 -39.62 -28.52 -20.27
C ILE A 533 -39.63 -29.14 -21.68
N GLN A 534 -38.48 -29.48 -22.26
CA GLN A 534 -38.43 -30.12 -23.58
C GLN A 534 -39.11 -31.50 -23.61
N ALA A 535 -39.07 -32.25 -22.51
CA ALA A 535 -39.77 -33.53 -22.38
C ALA A 535 -41.29 -33.36 -22.24
N MET A 536 -41.75 -32.29 -21.57
CA MET A 536 -43.16 -31.97 -21.32
C MET A 536 -44.02 -32.08 -22.58
N TYR A 537 -43.62 -31.46 -23.70
CA TYR A 537 -44.40 -31.49 -24.95
C TYR A 537 -44.70 -32.90 -25.44
N LYS A 538 -43.72 -33.80 -25.35
CA LYS A 538 -43.88 -35.20 -25.76
C LYS A 538 -44.71 -36.00 -24.75
N THR A 539 -44.52 -35.76 -23.45
CA THR A 539 -45.25 -36.44 -22.37
C THR A 539 -46.74 -36.07 -22.39
N HIS A 540 -47.06 -34.79 -22.52
CA HIS A 540 -48.42 -34.26 -22.49
C HIS A 540 -49.05 -34.08 -23.89
N ARG A 541 -48.36 -34.49 -24.95
CA ARG A 541 -48.79 -34.41 -26.37
C ARG A 541 -49.13 -32.98 -26.84
N LEU A 542 -48.42 -31.98 -26.31
CA LEU A 542 -48.61 -30.56 -26.63
C LEU A 542 -47.86 -30.18 -27.92
N PRO A 543 -48.31 -29.13 -28.65
CA PRO A 543 -47.55 -28.56 -29.76
C PRO A 543 -46.17 -28.09 -29.31
N PRO A 544 -45.07 -28.51 -29.97
CA PRO A 544 -43.72 -28.07 -29.60
C PRO A 544 -43.46 -26.61 -30.03
N PRO A 545 -42.40 -25.96 -29.48
CA PRO A 545 -41.99 -24.63 -29.92
C PRO A 545 -41.59 -24.56 -31.40
N ALA A 546 -41.65 -23.37 -32.00
CA ALA A 546 -41.31 -23.15 -33.40
C ALA A 546 -39.87 -23.57 -33.75
N LEU A 547 -39.69 -24.26 -34.88
CA LEU A 547 -38.38 -24.75 -35.31
C LEU A 547 -37.53 -23.62 -35.89
N LEU A 548 -36.41 -23.31 -35.21
CA LEU A 548 -35.48 -22.24 -35.58
C LEU A 548 -34.28 -22.82 -36.36
N ALA A 549 -34.61 -23.50 -37.45
CA ALA A 549 -33.66 -24.17 -38.35
C ALA A 549 -32.64 -23.19 -38.97
N ASN A 550 -31.42 -23.66 -39.26
CA ASN A 550 -30.45 -22.84 -40.03
C ASN A 550 -30.85 -22.76 -41.51
N LYS A 551 -30.29 -21.81 -42.27
CA LYS A 551 -30.65 -21.57 -43.68
C LYS A 551 -30.58 -22.80 -44.59
N ALA A 552 -29.59 -23.69 -44.40
CA ALA A 552 -29.51 -24.92 -45.19
C ALA A 552 -30.61 -25.91 -44.79
N ASN A 553 -30.77 -26.17 -43.49
CA ASN A 553 -31.81 -27.06 -42.98
C ASN A 553 -33.22 -26.58 -43.36
N SER A 554 -33.49 -25.27 -43.23
CA SER A 554 -34.80 -24.69 -43.55
C SER A 554 -35.13 -24.80 -45.04
N ALA A 555 -34.13 -24.62 -45.92
CA ALA A 555 -34.29 -24.87 -47.35
C ALA A 555 -34.52 -26.36 -47.66
N THR A 556 -33.80 -27.28 -47.00
CA THR A 556 -34.02 -28.73 -47.15
C THR A 556 -35.40 -29.17 -46.66
N ILE A 557 -35.91 -28.59 -45.58
CA ILE A 557 -37.26 -28.87 -45.07
C ILE A 557 -38.32 -28.34 -46.03
N ALA A 558 -38.19 -27.11 -46.53
CA ALA A 558 -39.13 -26.52 -47.49
C ALA A 558 -39.15 -27.27 -48.83
N LEU A 559 -37.99 -27.63 -49.38
CA LEU A 559 -37.86 -28.39 -50.63
C LEU A 559 -38.34 -29.86 -50.52
N GLY A 560 -38.63 -30.34 -49.31
CA GLY A 560 -39.13 -31.69 -49.07
C GLY A 560 -40.45 -31.71 -48.32
N ALA A 561 -41.24 -30.64 -48.40
CA ALA A 561 -42.59 -30.58 -47.82
C ALA A 561 -43.50 -31.71 -48.33
N ASP A 562 -43.31 -32.14 -49.59
CA ASP A 562 -44.10 -33.19 -50.24
C ASP A 562 -43.62 -34.63 -49.92
N ASP A 563 -42.37 -34.80 -49.43
CA ASP A 563 -41.89 -36.05 -48.83
C ASP A 563 -41.20 -35.78 -47.48
N PRO A 564 -41.97 -35.58 -46.41
CA PRO A 564 -41.43 -35.46 -45.05
C PRO A 564 -40.85 -36.80 -44.53
N THR A 565 -40.93 -37.89 -45.29
CA THR A 565 -40.26 -39.17 -44.97
C THR A 565 -38.85 -39.27 -45.56
N SER A 566 -38.46 -38.31 -46.41
CA SER A 566 -37.12 -38.17 -46.97
C SER A 566 -36.05 -38.13 -45.88
N ALA A 567 -34.99 -38.93 -46.06
CA ALA A 567 -33.86 -38.98 -45.12
C ALA A 567 -33.17 -37.62 -44.97
N ALA A 568 -33.19 -36.78 -46.02
CA ALA A 568 -32.61 -35.43 -45.98
C ALA A 568 -33.46 -34.46 -45.16
N VAL A 569 -34.80 -34.47 -45.33
CA VAL A 569 -35.74 -33.67 -44.53
C VAL A 569 -35.62 -34.06 -43.06
N LYS A 570 -35.68 -35.37 -42.78
CA LYS A 570 -35.56 -35.89 -41.42
C LYS A 570 -34.22 -35.50 -40.78
N GLN A 571 -33.10 -35.65 -41.50
CA GLN A 571 -31.80 -35.20 -40.99
C GLN A 571 -31.74 -33.68 -40.76
N ALA A 572 -32.41 -32.87 -41.60
CA ALA A 572 -32.49 -31.43 -41.42
C ALA A 572 -33.37 -31.03 -40.22
N MET A 573 -34.43 -31.78 -39.91
CA MET A 573 -35.22 -31.61 -38.68
C MET A 573 -34.45 -32.06 -37.44
N ASP A 574 -33.89 -33.28 -37.45
CA ASP A 574 -33.08 -33.85 -36.36
C ASP A 574 -31.82 -33.02 -36.03
N ALA A 575 -31.29 -32.27 -37.01
CA ALA A 575 -30.15 -31.35 -36.84
C ALA A 575 -30.57 -29.88 -36.60
N SER A 576 -31.86 -29.59 -36.44
CA SER A 576 -32.40 -28.26 -36.10
C SER A 576 -32.74 -28.17 -34.61
N SER A 577 -33.06 -26.96 -34.13
CA SER A 577 -33.38 -26.69 -32.72
C SER A 577 -34.52 -25.69 -32.62
N ALA A 578 -35.22 -25.69 -31.49
CA ALA A 578 -36.40 -24.89 -31.18
C ALA A 578 -36.33 -24.37 -29.74
N GLY A 579 -37.28 -23.51 -29.36
CA GLY A 579 -37.48 -23.12 -27.96
C GLY A 579 -36.57 -22.01 -27.44
N ALA A 580 -36.74 -21.65 -26.16
CA ALA A 580 -36.14 -20.49 -25.51
C ALA A 580 -34.62 -20.47 -25.63
N VAL A 581 -33.93 -21.55 -25.24
CA VAL A 581 -32.46 -21.64 -25.34
C VAL A 581 -31.97 -21.42 -26.77
N LYS A 582 -32.76 -21.82 -27.79
CA LYS A 582 -32.41 -21.59 -29.19
C LYS A 582 -32.68 -20.15 -29.62
N LEU A 583 -33.80 -19.56 -29.24
CA LEU A 583 -34.09 -18.15 -29.48
C LEU A 583 -33.01 -17.26 -28.84
N LEU A 584 -32.66 -17.52 -27.59
CA LEU A 584 -31.64 -16.78 -26.84
C LEU A 584 -30.26 -16.85 -27.51
N GLN A 585 -29.86 -17.99 -28.06
CA GLN A 585 -28.64 -18.08 -28.86
C GLN A 585 -28.67 -17.18 -30.12
N LEU A 586 -29.84 -16.99 -30.73
CA LEU A 586 -29.99 -16.17 -31.93
C LEU A 586 -30.10 -14.68 -31.58
N VAL A 587 -30.88 -14.30 -30.57
CA VAL A 587 -30.93 -12.93 -30.01
C VAL A 587 -29.53 -12.51 -29.55
N GLY A 588 -28.84 -13.36 -28.79
CA GLY A 588 -27.45 -13.14 -28.41
C GLY A 588 -26.49 -13.06 -29.59
N SER A 589 -26.77 -13.76 -30.71
CA SER A 589 -25.96 -13.63 -31.94
C SER A 589 -26.20 -12.32 -32.70
N LEU A 590 -27.29 -11.59 -32.42
CA LEU A 590 -27.51 -10.23 -32.92
C LEU A 590 -27.00 -9.18 -31.90
N LEU A 591 -27.49 -9.24 -30.66
CA LEU A 591 -27.32 -8.17 -29.67
C LEU A 591 -25.99 -8.23 -28.91
N ARG A 592 -25.37 -9.42 -28.75
CA ARG A 592 -24.08 -9.61 -28.08
C ARG A 592 -23.31 -10.79 -28.65
N HIS A 593 -22.95 -10.69 -29.92
CA HIS A 593 -22.20 -11.74 -30.58
C HIS A 593 -20.77 -11.88 -30.02
N LYS A 594 -20.23 -13.10 -30.01
CA LYS A 594 -18.89 -13.44 -29.48
C LYS A 594 -17.72 -12.78 -30.21
N ASP A 595 -17.93 -12.40 -31.46
CA ASP A 595 -17.01 -11.59 -32.27
C ASP A 595 -17.56 -10.16 -32.27
N GLY A 596 -16.80 -9.24 -31.68
CA GLY A 596 -17.23 -7.86 -31.40
C GLY A 596 -17.42 -6.99 -32.64
N GLU A 597 -16.96 -7.46 -33.81
CA GLU A 597 -17.10 -6.77 -35.10
C GLU A 597 -18.39 -7.14 -35.86
N ARG A 598 -19.22 -8.06 -35.34
CA ARG A 598 -20.41 -8.58 -36.05
C ARG A 598 -21.67 -8.52 -35.21
N GLY A 599 -22.74 -7.97 -35.77
CA GLY A 599 -24.06 -7.92 -35.11
C GLY A 599 -24.53 -6.48 -34.95
N TYR A 600 -25.33 -6.24 -33.91
CA TYR A 600 -25.90 -4.94 -33.60
C TYR A 600 -25.15 -4.25 -32.45
N GLN A 601 -24.72 -5.01 -31.43
CA GLN A 601 -23.97 -4.58 -30.23
C GLN A 601 -24.34 -3.17 -29.75
N GLU A 602 -23.50 -2.16 -30.03
CA GLU A 602 -23.68 -0.82 -29.48
C GLU A 602 -24.95 -0.13 -30.00
N ARG A 603 -25.39 -0.45 -31.22
CA ARG A 603 -26.69 0.03 -31.76
C ARG A 603 -27.85 -0.50 -30.93
N ALA A 604 -27.79 -1.78 -30.56
CA ALA A 604 -28.78 -2.39 -29.67
C ALA A 604 -28.73 -1.77 -28.27
N VAL A 605 -27.55 -1.46 -27.73
CA VAL A 605 -27.42 -0.82 -26.41
C VAL A 605 -28.01 0.59 -26.40
N ILE A 606 -27.85 1.36 -27.48
CA ILE A 606 -28.43 2.70 -27.62
C ILE A 606 -29.96 2.60 -27.73
N PHE A 607 -30.47 1.87 -28.73
CA PHE A 607 -31.90 1.74 -29.00
C PHE A 607 -32.67 1.13 -27.81
N MET A 608 -32.18 0.01 -27.24
CA MET A 608 -32.82 -0.63 -26.08
C MET A 608 -32.78 0.26 -24.83
N ARG A 609 -31.83 1.20 -24.70
CA ARG A 609 -31.82 2.17 -23.60
C ARG A 609 -32.88 3.25 -23.82
N GLU A 610 -32.92 3.82 -25.02
CA GLU A 610 -33.84 4.91 -25.38
C GLU A 610 -35.30 4.45 -25.28
N ARG A 611 -35.65 3.31 -25.89
CA ARG A 611 -37.02 2.75 -25.81
C ARG A 611 -37.40 2.28 -24.40
N LYS A 612 -36.47 1.78 -23.58
CA LYS A 612 -36.76 1.42 -22.17
C LYS A 612 -36.98 2.64 -21.27
N LEU A 613 -36.27 3.74 -21.53
CA LEU A 613 -36.49 5.00 -20.85
C LEU A 613 -37.83 5.64 -21.27
N GLU A 614 -38.18 5.58 -22.56
CA GLU A 614 -39.42 6.10 -23.12
C GLU A 614 -40.67 5.33 -22.64
N LEU A 615 -40.64 4.00 -22.65
CA LEU A 615 -41.80 3.16 -22.39
C LEU A 615 -41.96 2.73 -20.91
N TYR A 616 -40.88 2.73 -20.13
CA TYR A 616 -40.86 2.17 -18.77
C TYR A 616 -40.09 3.02 -17.74
N GLU A 617 -39.64 4.23 -18.10
CA GLU A 617 -38.77 5.09 -17.27
C GLU A 617 -37.42 4.45 -16.86
N LEU A 618 -37.02 3.34 -17.51
CA LEU A 618 -35.84 2.54 -17.15
C LEU A 618 -34.57 3.02 -17.88
N ASP A 619 -33.84 3.99 -17.32
CA ASP A 619 -32.48 4.34 -17.80
C ASP A 619 -31.45 3.25 -17.45
N ALA A 620 -31.46 2.17 -18.23
CA ALA A 620 -30.62 0.99 -18.03
C ALA A 620 -29.78 0.69 -19.29
N PRO A 621 -28.59 1.31 -19.48
CA PRO A 621 -27.65 1.01 -20.57
C PRO A 621 -26.93 -0.34 -20.38
N ARG A 622 -27.71 -1.42 -20.22
CA ARG A 622 -27.26 -2.79 -19.98
C ARG A 622 -27.04 -3.51 -21.31
N LYS A 623 -25.88 -4.14 -21.49
CA LYS A 623 -25.63 -5.01 -22.65
C LYS A 623 -26.33 -6.35 -22.43
N PHE A 624 -27.04 -6.85 -23.44
CA PHE A 624 -27.77 -8.13 -23.42
C PHE A 624 -26.93 -9.27 -22.77
N PRO A 625 -27.51 -10.25 -22.07
CA PRO A 625 -26.76 -11.32 -21.41
C PRO A 625 -25.82 -12.12 -22.32
N ASP A 626 -24.69 -12.58 -21.78
CA ASP A 626 -23.55 -13.12 -22.55
C ASP A 626 -23.71 -14.60 -22.97
N VAL A 627 -24.87 -14.94 -23.52
CA VAL A 627 -25.22 -16.30 -24.00
C VAL A 627 -24.28 -16.80 -25.10
N SER A 628 -23.73 -15.89 -25.91
CA SER A 628 -22.72 -16.18 -26.94
C SER A 628 -21.40 -16.74 -26.38
N ASN A 629 -21.13 -16.57 -25.09
CA ASN A 629 -19.95 -17.08 -24.38
C ASN A 629 -20.31 -17.96 -23.16
N THR A 630 -21.57 -18.38 -23.02
CA THR A 630 -22.08 -19.27 -21.95
C THR A 630 -21.65 -18.86 -20.54
N ARG A 631 -21.84 -17.60 -20.16
CA ARG A 631 -21.59 -17.15 -18.77
C ARG A 631 -22.62 -17.74 -17.80
N TYR A 632 -22.24 -17.93 -16.53
CA TYR A 632 -23.18 -18.37 -15.49
C TYR A 632 -24.43 -17.49 -15.43
N GLY A 633 -25.61 -18.11 -15.33
CA GLY A 633 -26.91 -17.44 -15.38
C GLY A 633 -27.30 -16.78 -16.72
N CYS A 634 -26.45 -16.78 -17.76
CA CYS A 634 -26.70 -15.97 -18.97
C CYS A 634 -28.02 -16.31 -19.68
N TYR A 635 -28.46 -17.57 -19.65
CA TYR A 635 -29.72 -18.01 -20.25
C TYR A 635 -30.94 -17.61 -19.42
N THR A 636 -30.84 -17.60 -18.08
CA THR A 636 -31.94 -17.16 -17.22
C THR A 636 -32.10 -15.64 -17.26
N TYR A 637 -31.00 -14.88 -17.18
CA TYR A 637 -31.02 -13.43 -17.44
C TYR A 637 -31.48 -13.11 -18.87
N GLY A 638 -31.05 -13.89 -19.86
CA GLY A 638 -31.44 -13.70 -21.26
C GLY A 638 -32.93 -13.92 -21.47
N ALA A 639 -33.49 -14.95 -20.82
CA ALA A 639 -34.93 -15.24 -20.83
C ALA A 639 -35.72 -14.09 -20.20
N ALA A 640 -35.27 -13.55 -19.07
CA ALA A 640 -35.87 -12.38 -18.43
C ALA A 640 -35.85 -11.14 -19.35
N GLU A 641 -34.68 -10.79 -19.90
CA GLU A 641 -34.52 -9.66 -20.83
C GLU A 641 -35.37 -9.83 -22.11
N VAL A 642 -35.61 -11.06 -22.58
CA VAL A 642 -36.52 -11.34 -23.69
C VAL A 642 -37.99 -11.23 -23.28
N ILE A 643 -38.40 -11.77 -22.13
CA ILE A 643 -39.79 -11.63 -21.64
C ILE A 643 -40.15 -10.16 -21.42
N CYS A 644 -39.30 -9.42 -20.70
CA CYS A 644 -39.55 -8.04 -20.34
C CYS A 644 -39.60 -7.09 -21.54
N PHE A 645 -38.90 -7.39 -22.63
CA PHE A 645 -38.65 -6.43 -23.71
C PHE A 645 -38.77 -7.01 -25.14
N HIS A 646 -39.50 -8.12 -25.35
CA HIS A 646 -39.65 -8.74 -26.68
C HIS A 646 -40.15 -7.77 -27.75
N GLY A 647 -41.09 -6.88 -27.43
CA GLY A 647 -41.56 -5.83 -28.33
C GLY A 647 -40.43 -4.91 -28.80
N ILE A 648 -39.63 -4.36 -27.88
CA ILE A 648 -38.48 -3.51 -28.22
C ILE A 648 -37.43 -4.30 -29.02
N ILE A 649 -37.20 -5.58 -28.72
CA ILE A 649 -36.28 -6.44 -29.49
C ILE A 649 -36.81 -6.69 -30.91
N GLN A 650 -38.13 -6.76 -31.10
CA GLN A 650 -38.76 -6.84 -32.42
C GLN A 650 -38.62 -5.50 -33.18
N GLU A 651 -39.00 -4.37 -32.58
CA GLU A 651 -38.84 -3.02 -33.16
C GLU A 651 -37.38 -2.78 -33.63
N LEU A 652 -36.40 -3.17 -32.80
CA LEU A 652 -34.97 -3.07 -33.11
C LEU A 652 -34.56 -3.92 -34.33
N VAL A 653 -35.12 -5.12 -34.48
CA VAL A 653 -34.85 -5.98 -35.64
C VAL A 653 -35.50 -5.41 -36.90
N GLU A 654 -36.71 -4.87 -36.78
CA GLU A 654 -37.48 -4.27 -37.88
C GLU A 654 -36.82 -2.96 -38.38
N GLU A 655 -36.45 -2.03 -37.50
CA GLU A 655 -35.71 -0.81 -37.87
C GLU A 655 -34.37 -1.15 -38.56
N ILE A 656 -33.65 -2.16 -38.07
CA ILE A 656 -32.40 -2.61 -38.70
C ILE A 656 -32.64 -3.40 -40.00
N VAL A 657 -33.84 -3.94 -40.22
CA VAL A 657 -34.25 -4.51 -41.52
C VAL A 657 -34.52 -3.41 -42.55
N ASP A 658 -35.23 -2.36 -42.15
CA ASP A 658 -35.61 -1.28 -43.06
C ASP A 658 -34.45 -0.32 -43.35
N GLY A 659 -33.57 -0.07 -42.38
CA GLY A 659 -32.35 0.73 -42.53
C GLY A 659 -31.23 0.09 -43.38
N LYS A 660 -31.44 -1.09 -43.99
CA LYS A 660 -30.46 -1.74 -44.87
C LYS A 660 -30.37 -1.07 -46.24
N THR A 661 -29.18 -1.15 -46.86
CA THR A 661 -28.96 -0.83 -48.28
C THR A 661 -29.77 -1.73 -49.23
N LYS A 662 -30.27 -2.86 -48.73
CA LYS A 662 -31.37 -3.64 -49.31
C LYS A 662 -32.49 -3.69 -48.28
N SER A 663 -33.24 -2.59 -48.20
CA SER A 663 -34.33 -2.35 -47.25
C SER A 663 -35.41 -3.43 -47.32
N GLY A 664 -36.10 -3.68 -46.20
CA GLY A 664 -37.20 -4.64 -46.12
C GLY A 664 -36.82 -6.12 -46.26
N GLN A 665 -35.52 -6.49 -46.24
CA GLN A 665 -35.09 -7.89 -46.33
C GLN A 665 -34.47 -8.42 -45.04
N GLU A 666 -35.20 -9.31 -44.38
CA GLU A 666 -34.70 -10.17 -43.30
C GLU A 666 -33.54 -11.07 -43.76
N ASN A 667 -32.54 -11.19 -42.91
CA ASN A 667 -31.58 -12.29 -42.94
C ASN A 667 -32.13 -13.47 -42.09
N HIS A 668 -31.64 -14.69 -42.33
CA HIS A 668 -32.21 -15.89 -41.71
C HIS A 668 -32.06 -15.96 -40.17
N VAL A 669 -31.14 -15.19 -39.57
CA VAL A 669 -31.06 -15.06 -38.10
C VAL A 669 -32.19 -14.16 -37.59
N GLU A 670 -32.42 -13.02 -38.23
CA GLU A 670 -33.49 -12.07 -37.92
C GLU A 670 -34.86 -12.74 -38.04
N SER A 671 -35.13 -13.41 -39.17
CA SER A 671 -36.35 -14.18 -39.41
C SER A 671 -36.63 -15.26 -38.35
N ASN A 672 -35.57 -15.92 -37.86
CA ASN A 672 -35.71 -16.90 -36.78
C ASN A 672 -35.87 -16.26 -35.40
N VAL A 673 -35.34 -15.05 -35.18
CA VAL A 673 -35.57 -14.28 -33.94
C VAL A 673 -37.02 -13.83 -33.89
N LEU A 674 -37.51 -13.16 -34.94
CA LEU A 674 -38.92 -12.73 -35.04
C LEU A 674 -39.88 -13.91 -34.90
N ARG A 675 -39.63 -15.04 -35.58
CA ARG A 675 -40.44 -16.27 -35.44
C ARG A 675 -40.41 -16.87 -34.03
N GLY A 676 -39.31 -16.68 -33.29
CA GLY A 676 -39.20 -17.18 -31.92
C GLY A 676 -39.87 -16.27 -30.88
N LEU A 677 -39.75 -14.94 -31.05
CA LEU A 677 -40.44 -13.94 -30.23
C LEU A 677 -41.97 -14.06 -30.41
N ASN A 678 -42.42 -14.16 -31.67
CA ASN A 678 -43.83 -14.35 -32.04
C ASN A 678 -44.33 -15.81 -31.91
N CYS A 679 -43.70 -16.62 -31.05
CA CYS A 679 -44.13 -17.98 -30.74
C CYS A 679 -44.48 -18.10 -29.26
N PRO A 680 -45.78 -18.08 -28.88
CA PRO A 680 -46.22 -18.15 -27.49
C PRO A 680 -45.64 -19.34 -26.71
N THR A 681 -45.49 -20.50 -27.37
CA THR A 681 -44.83 -21.68 -26.78
C THR A 681 -43.35 -21.42 -26.45
N THR A 682 -42.62 -20.71 -27.32
CA THR A 682 -41.22 -20.32 -27.07
C THR A 682 -41.12 -19.28 -25.96
N MET A 683 -42.06 -18.33 -25.90
CA MET A 683 -42.14 -17.36 -24.81
C MET A 683 -42.50 -18.02 -23.49
N THR A 684 -43.33 -19.06 -23.50
CA THR A 684 -43.67 -19.84 -22.29
C THR A 684 -42.44 -20.52 -21.69
N GLU A 685 -41.55 -21.07 -22.52
CA GLU A 685 -40.26 -21.59 -22.06
C GLU A 685 -39.36 -20.50 -21.48
N ASN A 686 -39.34 -19.30 -22.07
CA ASN A 686 -38.56 -18.17 -21.53
C ASN A 686 -39.12 -17.74 -20.17
N ALA A 687 -40.44 -17.65 -19.99
CA ALA A 687 -41.05 -17.29 -18.71
C ALA A 687 -40.71 -18.31 -17.60
N ALA A 688 -40.83 -19.61 -17.88
CA ALA A 688 -40.45 -20.65 -16.90
C ALA A 688 -38.94 -20.62 -16.56
N LEU A 689 -38.08 -20.38 -17.55
CA LEU A 689 -36.62 -20.26 -17.38
C LEU A 689 -36.22 -18.98 -16.63
N ALA A 690 -36.92 -17.88 -16.84
CA ALA A 690 -36.73 -16.60 -16.15
C ALA A 690 -37.21 -16.67 -14.69
N LEU A 691 -38.34 -17.33 -14.42
CA LEU A 691 -38.83 -17.60 -13.07
C LEU A 691 -37.82 -18.43 -12.26
N TYR A 692 -37.30 -19.54 -12.80
CA TYR A 692 -36.21 -20.28 -12.14
C TYR A 692 -34.96 -19.39 -11.93
N GLY A 693 -34.70 -18.48 -12.87
CA GLY A 693 -33.71 -17.41 -12.75
C GLY A 693 -33.85 -16.62 -11.45
N VAL A 694 -34.94 -15.87 -11.33
CA VAL A 694 -35.15 -14.92 -10.22
C VAL A 694 -35.47 -15.60 -8.88
N CYS A 695 -36.07 -16.78 -8.89
CA CYS A 695 -36.44 -17.52 -7.67
C CYS A 695 -35.29 -18.35 -7.09
N VAL A 696 -34.39 -18.89 -7.92
CA VAL A 696 -33.34 -19.85 -7.50
C VAL A 696 -31.95 -19.45 -7.98
N SER A 697 -31.72 -19.38 -9.29
CA SER A 697 -30.38 -19.25 -9.88
C SER A 697 -29.67 -17.98 -9.42
N TRP A 698 -30.33 -16.82 -9.47
CA TRP A 698 -29.68 -15.53 -9.16
C TRP A 698 -29.47 -15.33 -7.65
N PRO A 699 -30.45 -15.62 -6.75
CA PRO A 699 -30.21 -15.64 -5.31
C PRO A 699 -29.12 -16.63 -4.89
N TYR A 700 -29.12 -17.85 -5.44
CA TYR A 700 -28.06 -18.83 -5.21
C TYR A 700 -26.69 -18.31 -5.65
N MET A 701 -26.58 -17.72 -6.85
CA MET A 701 -25.34 -17.10 -7.35
C MET A 701 -24.85 -15.95 -6.46
N SER A 702 -25.74 -15.28 -5.73
CA SER A 702 -25.39 -14.29 -4.70
C SER A 702 -24.84 -15.00 -3.45
N MET A 703 -25.62 -15.91 -2.85
CA MET A 703 -25.26 -16.62 -1.61
C MET A 703 -23.95 -17.42 -1.70
N VAL A 704 -23.64 -18.03 -2.87
CA VAL A 704 -22.41 -18.82 -3.02
C VAL A 704 -21.19 -17.99 -3.39
N ARG A 705 -21.34 -16.72 -3.79
CA ARG A 705 -20.23 -15.83 -4.16
C ARG A 705 -19.87 -14.87 -3.02
N GLY A 706 -18.89 -15.28 -2.24
CA GLY A 706 -18.20 -14.38 -1.32
C GLY A 706 -17.43 -13.27 -2.04
N THR A 707 -16.84 -12.38 -1.27
CA THR A 707 -15.94 -11.35 -1.81
C THR A 707 -14.57 -11.94 -2.14
N LYS A 708 -13.70 -11.18 -2.82
CA LYS A 708 -12.33 -11.59 -3.10
C LYS A 708 -11.49 -11.81 -1.82
N ASP A 709 -11.72 -10.98 -0.80
CA ASP A 709 -10.92 -10.96 0.43
C ASP A 709 -11.59 -11.74 1.59
N ASP A 710 -12.87 -12.09 1.42
CA ASP A 710 -13.69 -12.95 2.25
C ASP A 710 -14.55 -13.89 1.36
N PRO A 711 -13.96 -14.96 0.80
CA PRO A 711 -14.67 -15.96 0.01
C PRO A 711 -15.56 -16.85 0.90
N VAL A 712 -16.53 -17.54 0.32
CA VAL A 712 -17.38 -18.51 1.04
C VAL A 712 -16.73 -19.90 1.05
N ASN A 713 -16.78 -20.58 2.21
CA ASN A 713 -16.37 -21.98 2.33
C ASN A 713 -17.54 -22.89 1.91
N LEU A 714 -17.31 -23.84 1.00
CA LEU A 714 -18.31 -24.78 0.51
C LEU A 714 -19.00 -25.55 1.65
N LEU A 715 -18.27 -25.85 2.74
CA LEU A 715 -18.79 -26.59 3.90
C LEU A 715 -19.91 -25.85 4.65
N SER A 716 -19.90 -24.51 4.69
CA SER A 716 -20.97 -23.74 5.36
C SER A 716 -22.28 -23.70 4.55
N LEU A 717 -22.23 -24.03 3.26
CA LEU A 717 -23.40 -24.04 2.37
C LEU A 717 -24.25 -25.31 2.48
N THR A 718 -24.01 -26.18 3.46
CA THR A 718 -24.71 -27.46 3.60
C THR A 718 -26.22 -27.31 3.78
N ASN A 719 -26.68 -26.35 4.58
CA ASN A 719 -28.11 -26.10 4.76
C ASN A 719 -28.78 -25.57 3.47
N LEU A 720 -28.08 -24.73 2.69
CA LEU A 720 -28.58 -24.22 1.40
C LEU A 720 -28.76 -25.35 0.39
N HIS A 721 -27.75 -26.22 0.22
CA HIS A 721 -27.83 -27.35 -0.72
C HIS A 721 -28.86 -28.41 -0.29
N ARG A 722 -29.19 -28.51 1.01
CA ARG A 722 -30.33 -29.31 1.51
C ARG A 722 -31.69 -28.64 1.26
N LYS A 723 -31.80 -27.31 1.36
CA LYS A 723 -33.04 -26.56 1.04
C LYS A 723 -33.38 -26.63 -0.46
N LEU A 724 -32.38 -26.55 -1.34
CA LEU A 724 -32.55 -26.41 -2.80
C LEU A 724 -33.48 -27.47 -3.46
N PRO A 725 -33.27 -28.80 -3.30
CA PRO A 725 -34.19 -29.80 -3.84
C PRO A 725 -35.63 -29.65 -3.33
N VAL A 726 -35.80 -29.45 -2.02
CA VAL A 726 -37.12 -29.37 -1.36
C VAL A 726 -37.89 -28.14 -1.85
N PHE A 727 -37.22 -27.00 -1.94
CA PHE A 727 -37.76 -25.75 -2.47
C PHE A 727 -38.21 -25.91 -3.93
N CYS A 728 -37.37 -26.52 -4.78
CA CYS A 728 -37.73 -26.81 -6.16
C CYS A 728 -38.91 -27.79 -6.27
N SER A 729 -38.96 -28.86 -5.48
CA SER A 729 -40.10 -29.78 -5.46
C SER A 729 -41.40 -29.14 -4.96
N HIS A 730 -41.32 -28.18 -4.02
CA HIS A 730 -42.49 -27.44 -3.54
C HIS A 730 -43.09 -26.57 -4.65
N ILE A 731 -42.29 -25.76 -5.34
CA ILE A 731 -42.73 -24.95 -6.49
C ILE A 731 -43.21 -25.84 -7.64
N ALA A 732 -42.51 -26.95 -7.91
CA ALA A 732 -42.92 -27.89 -8.95
C ALA A 732 -44.32 -28.48 -8.72
N SER A 733 -44.70 -28.65 -7.45
CA SER A 733 -46.03 -29.16 -7.04
C SER A 733 -47.10 -28.07 -6.98
N ASN A 734 -46.71 -26.81 -6.76
CA ASN A 734 -47.61 -25.67 -6.56
C ASN A 734 -47.21 -24.47 -7.47
N PRO A 735 -47.14 -24.64 -8.80
CA PRO A 735 -46.53 -23.65 -9.70
C PRO A 735 -47.26 -22.29 -9.74
N ASN A 736 -48.50 -22.24 -9.27
CA ASN A 736 -49.31 -21.03 -9.17
C ASN A 736 -48.80 -20.04 -8.11
N ILE A 737 -48.06 -20.48 -7.08
CA ILE A 737 -47.64 -19.60 -5.99
C ILE A 737 -46.71 -18.48 -6.47
N LEU A 738 -45.92 -18.74 -7.53
CA LEU A 738 -45.04 -17.73 -8.14
C LEU A 738 -45.80 -16.56 -8.80
N LEU A 739 -47.07 -16.78 -9.18
CA LEU A 739 -47.89 -15.78 -9.86
C LEU A 739 -48.88 -15.08 -8.92
N ASP A 740 -49.24 -15.68 -7.78
CA ASP A 740 -50.09 -15.03 -6.76
C ASP A 740 -49.31 -13.90 -6.04
N PRO A 741 -49.78 -12.63 -6.06
CA PRO A 741 -49.16 -11.53 -5.32
C PRO A 741 -49.22 -11.67 -3.79
N LYS A 742 -49.98 -12.62 -3.25
CA LYS A 742 -50.15 -12.84 -1.80
C LYS A 742 -49.18 -13.87 -1.21
N THR A 743 -48.41 -14.58 -2.04
CA THR A 743 -47.45 -15.59 -1.57
C THR A 743 -46.31 -14.92 -0.78
N PRO A 744 -45.98 -15.39 0.44
CA PRO A 744 -44.82 -14.92 1.20
C PRO A 744 -43.48 -15.14 0.47
N MET A 745 -42.54 -14.20 0.61
CA MET A 745 -41.26 -14.23 -0.13
C MET A 745 -40.39 -15.46 0.19
N ASP A 746 -40.46 -16.01 1.41
CA ASP A 746 -39.77 -17.24 1.82
C ASP A 746 -40.22 -18.51 1.08
N GLN A 747 -41.36 -18.44 0.39
CA GLN A 747 -41.89 -19.47 -0.51
C GLN A 747 -41.64 -19.14 -2.00
N LEU A 748 -41.21 -17.92 -2.32
CA LEU A 748 -40.97 -17.42 -3.68
C LEU A 748 -39.48 -17.44 -4.06
N THR A 749 -38.57 -17.18 -3.12
CA THR A 749 -37.12 -17.14 -3.36
C THR A 749 -36.37 -18.09 -2.42
N ILE A 750 -35.24 -18.64 -2.90
CA ILE A 750 -34.48 -19.65 -2.14
C ILE A 750 -33.79 -19.06 -0.89
N ASP A 751 -33.43 -17.77 -0.90
CA ASP A 751 -32.98 -17.02 0.30
C ASP A 751 -34.17 -16.51 1.14
N GLY A 752 -35.30 -16.20 0.50
CA GLY A 752 -36.49 -15.62 1.13
C GLY A 752 -36.53 -14.09 1.07
N GLU A 753 -35.58 -13.50 0.33
CA GLU A 753 -35.53 -12.06 0.04
C GLU A 753 -36.45 -11.70 -1.13
N ARG A 754 -36.61 -10.40 -1.40
CA ARG A 754 -37.35 -9.91 -2.57
C ARG A 754 -36.71 -10.37 -3.88
N PHE A 755 -37.53 -10.47 -4.92
CA PHE A 755 -37.04 -10.72 -6.28
C PHE A 755 -36.00 -9.67 -6.69
N LEU A 756 -34.87 -10.13 -7.23
CA LEU A 756 -33.80 -9.26 -7.78
C LEU A 756 -34.22 -8.49 -9.05
N ASP A 757 -35.40 -8.82 -9.59
CA ASP A 757 -36.10 -8.12 -10.66
C ASP A 757 -37.62 -8.26 -10.40
N GLU A 758 -38.22 -7.30 -9.69
CA GLU A 758 -39.67 -7.30 -9.40
C GLU A 758 -40.51 -7.11 -10.70
N PHE A 759 -40.02 -6.29 -11.65
CA PHE A 759 -40.66 -5.98 -12.93
C PHE A 759 -40.86 -7.22 -13.83
N LEU A 760 -39.91 -8.15 -13.83
CA LEU A 760 -40.02 -9.44 -14.51
C LEU A 760 -41.26 -10.22 -14.08
N VAL A 761 -41.54 -10.30 -12.78
CA VAL A 761 -42.61 -11.16 -12.27
C VAL A 761 -43.97 -10.55 -12.59
N ASP A 762 -44.12 -9.23 -12.51
CA ASP A 762 -45.35 -8.55 -12.91
C ASP A 762 -45.58 -8.57 -14.43
N THR A 763 -44.52 -8.54 -15.24
CA THR A 763 -44.63 -8.77 -16.69
C THR A 763 -45.10 -10.20 -17.00
N ILE A 764 -44.57 -11.22 -16.30
CA ILE A 764 -45.03 -12.61 -16.48
C ILE A 764 -46.48 -12.78 -16.00
N ARG A 765 -46.90 -12.10 -14.92
CA ARG A 765 -48.31 -12.06 -14.47
C ARG A 765 -49.24 -11.47 -15.54
N ALA A 766 -48.84 -10.36 -16.17
CA ALA A 766 -49.61 -9.73 -17.24
C ALA A 766 -49.74 -10.64 -18.47
N LEU A 767 -48.62 -11.24 -18.92
CA LEU A 767 -48.59 -12.14 -20.09
C LEU A 767 -49.17 -13.55 -19.80
N ALA A 768 -49.52 -13.89 -18.55
CA ALA A 768 -49.83 -15.27 -18.16
C ALA A 768 -50.99 -15.93 -18.94
N GLN A 769 -51.93 -15.13 -19.47
CA GLN A 769 -53.04 -15.64 -20.29
C GLN A 769 -52.62 -15.93 -21.74
N GLU A 770 -51.56 -15.29 -22.24
CA GLU A 770 -51.02 -15.47 -23.59
C GLU A 770 -49.99 -16.62 -23.67
N LEU A 771 -49.53 -17.15 -22.54
CA LEU A 771 -48.45 -18.13 -22.43
C LEU A 771 -49.00 -19.57 -22.25
N PRO A 772 -49.19 -20.34 -23.34
CA PRO A 772 -49.91 -21.62 -23.30
C PRO A 772 -49.19 -22.68 -22.45
N ASN A 773 -49.88 -23.14 -21.40
CA ASN A 773 -49.40 -24.13 -20.43
C ASN A 773 -48.29 -23.62 -19.47
N LEU A 774 -48.21 -22.31 -19.21
CA LEU A 774 -47.20 -21.70 -18.33
C LEU A 774 -46.98 -22.44 -16.99
N LEU A 775 -48.07 -22.76 -16.26
CA LEU A 775 -47.96 -23.48 -14.98
C LEU A 775 -47.33 -24.88 -15.12
N LEU A 776 -47.56 -25.58 -16.23
CA LEU A 776 -46.97 -26.89 -16.50
C LEU A 776 -45.50 -26.76 -16.91
N ALA A 777 -45.13 -25.70 -17.64
CA ALA A 777 -43.74 -25.39 -17.97
C ALA A 777 -42.93 -25.01 -16.71
N VAL A 778 -43.51 -24.21 -15.81
CA VAL A 778 -42.94 -23.92 -14.48
C VAL A 778 -42.79 -25.21 -13.66
N SER A 779 -43.85 -26.01 -13.55
CA SER A 779 -43.81 -27.31 -12.84
C SER A 779 -42.68 -28.20 -13.39
N SER A 780 -42.58 -28.32 -14.71
CA SER A 780 -41.54 -29.10 -15.39
C SER A 780 -40.13 -28.55 -15.12
N MET A 781 -39.93 -27.24 -15.21
CA MET A 781 -38.64 -26.57 -14.95
C MET A 781 -38.14 -26.88 -13.54
N PHE A 782 -38.99 -26.68 -12.54
CA PHE A 782 -38.62 -26.86 -11.13
C PHE A 782 -38.51 -28.35 -10.75
N ALA A 783 -39.30 -29.24 -11.34
CA ALA A 783 -39.14 -30.69 -11.17
C ALA A 783 -37.79 -31.20 -11.73
N GLY A 784 -37.42 -30.78 -12.95
CA GLY A 784 -36.11 -31.09 -13.52
C GLY A 784 -34.95 -30.46 -12.73
N ALA A 785 -35.14 -29.25 -12.20
CA ALA A 785 -34.16 -28.62 -11.32
C ALA A 785 -33.98 -29.36 -9.99
N ALA A 786 -35.04 -29.93 -9.41
CA ALA A 786 -34.95 -30.75 -8.20
C ALA A 786 -34.12 -32.03 -8.43
N GLU A 787 -34.34 -32.77 -9.54
CA GLU A 787 -33.47 -33.90 -9.93
C GLU A 787 -32.02 -33.43 -10.12
N GLY A 788 -31.84 -32.31 -10.83
CA GLY A 788 -30.53 -31.69 -11.05
C GLY A 788 -29.78 -31.44 -9.75
N TRP A 789 -30.41 -30.78 -8.77
CA TRP A 789 -29.76 -30.50 -7.48
C TRP A 789 -29.35 -31.79 -6.78
N ILE A 790 -30.28 -32.75 -6.58
CA ILE A 790 -30.01 -34.05 -5.95
C ILE A 790 -28.79 -34.77 -6.57
N ARG A 791 -28.64 -34.65 -7.89
CA ARG A 791 -27.60 -35.29 -8.70
C ARG A 791 -26.26 -34.56 -8.72
N PHE A 792 -26.24 -33.24 -8.53
CA PHE A 792 -25.03 -32.40 -8.54
C PHE A 792 -24.57 -31.96 -7.14
N THR A 793 -25.28 -32.31 -6.07
CA THR A 793 -24.92 -32.04 -4.66
C THR A 793 -24.72 -33.29 -3.78
N PRO A 794 -24.23 -34.45 -4.27
CA PRO A 794 -24.18 -35.68 -3.48
C PRO A 794 -23.35 -35.56 -2.18
N GLU A 795 -22.36 -34.68 -2.15
CA GLU A 795 -21.51 -34.41 -0.99
C GLU A 795 -22.26 -33.78 0.20
N PHE A 796 -23.45 -33.22 -0.04
CA PHE A 796 -24.28 -32.52 0.94
C PHE A 796 -25.46 -33.34 1.48
N HIS A 797 -25.70 -34.57 1.03
CA HIS A 797 -26.79 -35.39 1.56
C HIS A 797 -26.62 -35.64 3.07
N VAL A 798 -27.71 -35.98 3.77
CA VAL A 798 -27.64 -36.35 5.19
C VAL A 798 -26.89 -37.69 5.32
N GLY A 799 -25.85 -37.72 6.15
CA GLY A 799 -24.87 -38.81 6.17
C GLY A 799 -23.90 -38.82 4.97
N GLY A 800 -23.90 -37.75 4.16
CA GLY A 800 -22.96 -37.55 3.06
C GLY A 800 -21.56 -37.14 3.54
N THR A 801 -20.63 -36.97 2.59
CA THR A 801 -19.20 -36.80 2.87
C THR A 801 -18.88 -35.64 3.82
N PHE A 802 -19.66 -34.55 3.80
CA PHE A 802 -19.45 -33.42 4.71
C PHE A 802 -19.99 -33.64 6.13
N ASP A 803 -20.99 -34.51 6.34
CA ASP A 803 -21.47 -34.84 7.69
C ASP A 803 -20.43 -35.66 8.46
N GLY A 804 -19.71 -36.56 7.78
CA GLY A 804 -18.67 -37.42 8.37
C GLY A 804 -17.39 -36.69 8.81
N LEU A 805 -17.26 -35.37 8.57
CA LEU A 805 -16.06 -34.61 8.95
C LEU A 805 -16.04 -34.25 10.43
N THR A 806 -14.92 -34.56 11.10
CA THR A 806 -14.65 -34.18 12.49
C THR A 806 -14.54 -32.66 12.66
N PRO A 807 -14.70 -32.12 13.88
CA PRO A 807 -14.52 -30.68 14.14
C PRO A 807 -13.16 -30.14 13.67
N GLU A 808 -12.10 -30.90 13.86
CA GLU A 808 -10.72 -30.55 13.51
C GLU A 808 -10.54 -30.49 11.99
N GLN A 809 -11.06 -31.48 11.27
CA GLN A 809 -11.11 -31.46 9.80
C GLN A 809 -11.86 -30.23 9.30
N ARG A 810 -13.02 -29.90 9.90
CA ARG A 810 -13.85 -28.74 9.52
C ARG A 810 -13.16 -27.39 9.77
N ASP A 811 -12.32 -27.29 10.80
CA ASP A 811 -11.55 -26.06 11.09
C ASP A 811 -10.40 -25.84 10.08
N ILE A 812 -9.75 -26.92 9.65
CA ILE A 812 -8.64 -26.91 8.67
C ILE A 812 -9.16 -26.77 7.23
N LEU A 813 -10.30 -27.39 6.89
CA LEU A 813 -10.83 -27.43 5.53
C LEU A 813 -11.53 -26.13 5.12
N PHE A 814 -10.83 -25.34 4.30
CA PHE A 814 -11.46 -24.28 3.51
C PHE A 814 -11.48 -24.65 2.02
N ILE A 815 -12.66 -25.03 1.53
CA ILE A 815 -12.91 -25.27 0.11
C ILE A 815 -13.61 -24.02 -0.44
N PRO A 816 -13.00 -23.21 -1.33
CA PRO A 816 -13.71 -22.08 -1.94
C PRO A 816 -14.96 -22.57 -2.67
N SER A 817 -16.11 -21.94 -2.47
CA SER A 817 -17.38 -22.32 -3.08
C SER A 817 -17.39 -22.28 -4.61
N THR A 818 -16.56 -21.41 -5.21
CA THR A 818 -16.48 -21.19 -6.67
C THR A 818 -15.04 -21.28 -7.19
N ASN A 819 -14.89 -21.56 -8.49
CA ASN A 819 -13.60 -21.59 -9.18
C ASN A 819 -13.19 -20.20 -9.74
N ASP A 820 -13.90 -19.12 -9.35
CA ASP A 820 -13.75 -17.76 -9.87
C ASP A 820 -12.30 -17.24 -9.77
N ALA A 821 -11.53 -17.73 -8.78
CA ALA A 821 -10.12 -17.43 -8.63
C ALA A 821 -9.28 -17.84 -9.85
N ASN A 822 -9.49 -19.06 -10.38
CA ASN A 822 -8.75 -19.61 -11.52
C ASN A 822 -9.34 -19.14 -12.86
N GLU A 823 -10.66 -19.09 -13.00
CA GLU A 823 -11.30 -18.48 -14.18
C GLU A 823 -10.83 -17.03 -14.37
N GLY A 824 -10.80 -16.26 -13.28
CA GLY A 824 -10.30 -14.89 -13.24
C GLY A 824 -8.81 -14.78 -13.58
N LEU A 825 -8.01 -15.79 -13.25
CA LEU A 825 -6.59 -15.87 -13.64
C LEU A 825 -6.41 -16.17 -15.13
N LEU A 826 -7.15 -17.12 -15.68
CA LEU A 826 -7.12 -17.42 -17.12
C LEU A 826 -7.69 -16.26 -17.95
N GLY A 827 -8.71 -15.57 -17.45
CA GLY A 827 -9.18 -14.29 -17.99
C GLY A 827 -8.08 -13.21 -17.96
N SER A 828 -7.45 -13.00 -16.80
CA SER A 828 -6.34 -12.05 -16.64
C SER A 828 -5.16 -12.37 -17.56
N PHE A 829 -4.80 -13.65 -17.72
CA PHE A 829 -3.75 -14.11 -18.64
C PHE A 829 -4.09 -13.81 -20.10
N ARG A 830 -5.33 -14.09 -20.54
CA ARG A 830 -5.82 -13.77 -21.89
C ARG A 830 -5.72 -12.26 -22.19
N VAL A 831 -6.06 -11.41 -21.21
CA VAL A 831 -5.93 -9.95 -21.31
C VAL A 831 -4.46 -9.52 -21.30
N HIS A 832 -3.63 -10.05 -20.40
CA HIS A 832 -2.20 -9.74 -20.33
C HIS A 832 -1.46 -10.07 -21.62
N ILE A 833 -1.74 -11.22 -22.26
CA ILE A 833 -1.15 -11.61 -23.55
C ILE A 833 -1.66 -10.74 -24.72
N ARG A 834 -2.84 -10.13 -24.62
CA ARG A 834 -3.34 -9.16 -25.61
C ARG A 834 -2.52 -7.86 -25.59
N TYR A 835 -2.27 -7.30 -24.40
CA TYR A 835 -1.46 -6.08 -24.25
C TYR A 835 0.06 -6.35 -24.30
N HIS A 836 0.50 -7.57 -23.99
CA HIS A 836 1.90 -7.99 -24.04
C HIS A 836 2.10 -9.25 -24.91
N PRO A 837 1.98 -9.17 -26.26
CA PRO A 837 2.07 -10.34 -27.14
C PRO A 837 3.38 -11.14 -27.08
N ASN A 838 4.46 -10.52 -26.59
CA ASN A 838 5.77 -11.14 -26.39
C ASN A 838 5.96 -11.76 -24.99
N SER A 839 4.97 -11.64 -24.09
CA SER A 839 4.98 -12.24 -22.76
C SER A 839 4.74 -13.76 -22.82
N THR A 840 4.78 -14.42 -21.67
CA THR A 840 4.63 -15.87 -21.49
C THR A 840 3.83 -16.17 -20.23
N ALA A 841 3.27 -17.37 -20.14
CA ALA A 841 2.59 -17.84 -18.93
C ALA A 841 3.52 -17.84 -17.69
N HIS A 842 4.81 -18.14 -17.87
CA HIS A 842 5.84 -18.01 -16.83
C HIS A 842 6.02 -16.55 -16.34
N SER A 843 6.23 -15.59 -17.26
CA SER A 843 6.42 -14.19 -16.89
C SER A 843 5.15 -13.53 -16.32
N PHE A 844 3.97 -13.96 -16.80
CA PHE A 844 2.70 -13.63 -16.15
C PHE A 844 2.64 -14.20 -14.72
N SER A 845 2.94 -15.49 -14.56
CA SER A 845 2.92 -16.14 -13.24
C SER A 845 3.85 -15.48 -12.24
N ASN A 846 5.08 -15.12 -12.63
CA ASN A 846 6.02 -14.46 -11.72
C ASN A 846 5.51 -13.08 -11.25
N GLN A 847 4.88 -12.30 -12.14
CA GLN A 847 4.23 -11.04 -11.77
C GLN A 847 3.02 -11.30 -10.85
N THR A 848 2.09 -12.14 -11.28
CA THR A 848 0.81 -12.39 -10.58
C THR A 848 0.98 -13.10 -9.23
N ARG A 849 2.03 -13.92 -9.06
CA ARG A 849 2.38 -14.55 -7.77
C ARG A 849 2.89 -13.52 -6.76
N THR A 850 3.78 -12.64 -7.19
CA THR A 850 4.29 -11.53 -6.34
C THR A 850 3.13 -10.69 -5.78
N GLU A 851 2.17 -10.37 -6.66
CA GLU A 851 0.97 -9.59 -6.38
C GLU A 851 -0.03 -10.35 -5.48
N ARG A 852 -0.59 -11.47 -5.94
CA ARG A 852 -1.71 -12.13 -5.26
C ARG A 852 -1.34 -12.82 -3.95
N ASN A 853 -0.07 -13.21 -3.78
CA ASN A 853 0.37 -13.90 -2.55
C ASN A 853 0.84 -12.92 -1.45
N ASN A 854 0.78 -11.60 -1.68
CA ASN A 854 1.37 -10.58 -0.79
C ASN A 854 2.89 -10.81 -0.58
N THR A 855 3.61 -11.20 -1.64
CA THR A 855 5.01 -11.67 -1.52
C THR A 855 5.94 -10.54 -1.06
N GLU A 856 5.63 -9.27 -1.32
CA GLU A 856 6.42 -8.14 -0.80
C GLU A 856 6.44 -8.04 0.72
N ALA A 857 5.36 -8.41 1.42
CA ALA A 857 5.33 -8.43 2.88
C ALA A 857 6.20 -9.59 3.42
N PHE A 858 6.08 -10.77 2.83
CA PHE A 858 6.96 -11.92 3.11
C PHE A 858 8.44 -11.58 2.89
N ILE A 859 8.80 -10.97 1.74
CA ILE A 859 10.17 -10.51 1.45
C ILE A 859 10.65 -9.53 2.52
N LYS A 860 9.84 -8.54 2.89
CA LYS A 860 10.21 -7.51 3.86
C LYS A 860 10.41 -8.07 5.28
N LYS A 861 9.69 -9.14 5.66
CA LYS A 861 9.65 -9.66 7.03
C LYS A 861 10.53 -10.89 7.26
N ILE A 862 10.71 -11.76 6.26
CA ILE A 862 11.34 -13.08 6.43
C ILE A 862 12.68 -13.22 5.65
N CYS A 863 12.82 -12.52 4.51
CA CYS A 863 13.97 -12.67 3.62
C CYS A 863 15.14 -11.74 3.98
N ASP A 864 16.35 -12.29 4.00
CA ASP A 864 17.60 -11.56 4.24
C ASP A 864 18.48 -11.44 2.98
N ALA A 865 19.66 -10.85 3.14
CA ALA A 865 20.63 -10.66 2.05
C ALA A 865 21.30 -11.97 1.56
N ALA A 866 21.14 -13.11 2.24
CA ALA A 866 21.54 -14.41 1.73
C ALA A 866 20.42 -15.00 0.85
N VAL A 867 19.16 -14.91 1.29
CA VAL A 867 17.99 -15.29 0.48
C VAL A 867 17.90 -14.45 -0.80
N GLU A 868 18.17 -13.14 -0.75
CA GLU A 868 18.22 -12.28 -1.95
C GLU A 868 19.30 -12.75 -2.95
N LYS A 869 20.50 -13.08 -2.46
CA LYS A 869 21.59 -13.61 -3.31
C LYS A 869 21.25 -14.98 -3.92
N PHE A 870 20.51 -15.83 -3.20
CA PHE A 870 20.01 -17.12 -3.69
C PHE A 870 18.97 -16.91 -4.79
N VAL A 871 17.92 -16.13 -4.56
CA VAL A 871 16.88 -15.84 -5.56
C VAL A 871 17.46 -15.19 -6.82
N MET A 872 18.38 -14.25 -6.66
CA MET A 872 19.14 -13.65 -7.76
C MET A 872 20.06 -14.65 -8.51
N ARG A 873 20.41 -15.80 -7.92
CA ARG A 873 21.15 -16.88 -8.58
C ARG A 873 20.20 -17.76 -9.37
N GLU A 874 19.12 -18.24 -8.74
CA GLU A 874 18.14 -19.13 -9.36
C GLU A 874 17.54 -18.53 -10.64
N VAL A 875 17.11 -17.27 -10.62
CA VAL A 875 16.59 -16.57 -11.81
C VAL A 875 17.62 -16.47 -12.96
N ARG A 876 18.92 -16.45 -12.65
CA ARG A 876 19.99 -16.49 -13.68
C ARG A 876 20.24 -17.90 -14.23
N THR A 877 19.87 -18.95 -13.49
CA THR A 877 19.88 -20.35 -13.92
C THR A 877 18.62 -20.68 -14.73
N ASP A 878 17.44 -20.34 -14.23
CA ASP A 878 16.14 -20.51 -14.89
C ASP A 878 16.11 -19.80 -16.24
N GLY A 879 16.69 -18.59 -16.32
CA GLY A 879 16.86 -17.84 -17.58
C GLY A 879 17.77 -18.49 -18.63
N LYS A 880 18.47 -19.59 -18.29
CA LYS A 880 19.25 -20.44 -19.23
C LYS A 880 18.59 -21.80 -19.52
N SER A 881 17.59 -22.21 -18.74
CA SER A 881 17.00 -23.57 -18.71
C SER A 881 16.41 -24.07 -20.03
N GLY A 882 16.05 -23.16 -20.94
CA GLY A 882 15.44 -23.48 -22.23
C GLY A 882 14.02 -24.08 -22.16
N VAL A 883 13.31 -24.00 -21.02
CA VAL A 883 11.98 -24.63 -20.81
C VAL A 883 10.98 -24.35 -21.95
N ARG A 884 10.88 -23.10 -22.45
CA ARG A 884 10.00 -22.75 -23.59
C ARG A 884 10.41 -23.41 -24.92
N ALA A 885 11.67 -23.82 -25.07
CA ALA A 885 12.10 -24.64 -26.21
C ALA A 885 11.75 -26.13 -26.00
N LYS A 886 11.95 -26.66 -24.79
CA LYS A 886 11.54 -28.02 -24.41
C LYS A 886 10.03 -28.23 -24.64
N PHE A 887 9.18 -27.35 -24.10
CA PHE A 887 7.72 -27.40 -24.29
C PHE A 887 7.32 -27.38 -25.77
N ARG A 888 7.90 -26.47 -26.58
CA ARG A 888 7.59 -26.40 -28.02
C ARG A 888 8.00 -27.67 -28.78
N LYS A 889 9.11 -28.32 -28.39
CA LYS A 889 9.52 -29.62 -28.95
C LYS A 889 8.52 -30.73 -28.58
N ALA A 890 8.10 -30.79 -27.31
CA ALA A 890 7.13 -31.78 -26.83
C ALA A 890 5.75 -31.61 -27.49
N TRP A 891 5.23 -30.38 -27.57
CA TRP A 891 3.96 -30.09 -28.25
C TRP A 891 4.02 -30.44 -29.74
N ALA A 892 5.11 -30.12 -30.43
CA ALA A 892 5.29 -30.48 -31.84
C ALA A 892 5.36 -32.00 -32.08
N ALA A 893 5.90 -32.78 -31.14
CA ALA A 893 5.85 -34.24 -31.19
C ALA A 893 4.42 -34.76 -31.01
N LEU A 894 3.70 -34.28 -29.99
CA LEU A 894 2.32 -34.69 -29.71
C LEU A 894 1.34 -34.36 -30.85
N GLN A 895 1.55 -33.26 -31.59
CA GLN A 895 0.73 -32.97 -32.78
C GLN A 895 0.96 -33.96 -33.94
N ARG A 896 2.20 -34.46 -34.11
CA ARG A 896 2.48 -35.53 -35.10
C ARG A 896 1.80 -36.82 -34.70
N GLU A 897 1.95 -37.23 -33.45
CA GLU A 897 1.29 -38.41 -32.88
C GLU A 897 -0.24 -38.34 -33.01
N LYS A 898 -0.86 -37.18 -32.74
CA LYS A 898 -2.29 -36.94 -32.93
C LYS A 898 -2.70 -36.99 -34.41
N ALA A 899 -1.88 -36.49 -35.33
CA ALA A 899 -2.11 -36.58 -36.76
C ALA A 899 -2.01 -38.04 -37.27
N GLU A 900 -1.01 -38.80 -36.80
CA GLU A 900 -0.80 -40.22 -37.12
C GLU A 900 -1.95 -41.09 -36.59
N LYS A 901 -2.34 -40.93 -35.31
CA LYS A 901 -3.52 -41.58 -34.73
C LYS A 901 -4.79 -41.21 -35.51
N GLY A 902 -4.94 -39.95 -35.93
CA GLY A 902 -6.04 -39.48 -36.77
C GLY A 902 -6.06 -40.07 -38.19
N LEU A 903 -4.90 -40.24 -38.82
CA LEU A 903 -4.74 -40.94 -40.10
C LEU A 903 -5.04 -42.43 -39.96
N GLY A 904 -4.53 -43.09 -38.91
CA GLY A 904 -4.83 -44.47 -38.58
C GLY A 904 -6.33 -44.71 -38.36
N ARG A 905 -7.02 -43.82 -37.64
CA ARG A 905 -8.48 -43.87 -37.46
C ARG A 905 -9.21 -43.72 -38.80
N ARG A 906 -8.82 -42.76 -39.64
CA ARG A 906 -9.41 -42.58 -40.99
C ARG A 906 -9.20 -43.80 -41.88
N LYS A 907 -7.99 -44.38 -41.93
CA LYS A 907 -7.69 -45.63 -42.63
C LYS A 907 -8.55 -46.80 -42.12
N LYS A 908 -8.66 -46.99 -40.80
CA LYS A 908 -9.51 -48.04 -40.18
C LYS A 908 -11.00 -47.85 -40.50
N VAL A 909 -11.53 -46.62 -40.50
CA VAL A 909 -12.93 -46.34 -40.88
C VAL A 909 -13.17 -46.56 -42.38
N ALA A 910 -12.26 -46.10 -43.25
CA ALA A 910 -12.35 -46.34 -44.69
C ALA A 910 -12.28 -47.83 -45.03
N ALA A 911 -11.39 -48.60 -44.39
CA ALA A 911 -11.29 -50.05 -44.53
C ALA A 911 -12.56 -50.76 -44.04
N LYS A 912 -13.15 -50.34 -42.91
CA LYS A 912 -14.45 -50.85 -42.44
C LYS A 912 -15.57 -50.56 -43.45
N LYS A 913 -15.65 -49.33 -43.98
CA LYS A 913 -16.62 -48.99 -45.04
C LYS A 913 -16.41 -49.82 -46.31
N LYS A 914 -15.17 -49.97 -46.81
CA LYS A 914 -14.88 -50.78 -48.00
C LYS A 914 -15.20 -52.27 -47.77
N LYS A 915 -14.89 -52.83 -46.60
CA LYS A 915 -15.24 -54.22 -46.26
C LYS A 915 -16.75 -54.42 -46.13
N ALA A 916 -17.48 -53.45 -45.56
CA ALA A 916 -18.95 -53.50 -45.49
C ALA A 916 -19.59 -53.42 -46.89
N ALA A 917 -19.17 -52.46 -47.72
CA ALA A 917 -19.67 -52.33 -49.09
C ALA A 917 -19.32 -53.55 -49.96
N PHE A 918 -18.11 -54.10 -49.85
CA PHE A 918 -17.73 -55.33 -50.53
C PHE A 918 -18.55 -56.54 -50.07
N LYS A 919 -18.79 -56.69 -48.75
CA LYS A 919 -19.65 -57.75 -48.21
C LYS A 919 -21.08 -57.63 -48.77
N LEU A 920 -21.62 -56.41 -48.80
CA LEU A 920 -22.95 -56.14 -49.33
C LEU A 920 -23.04 -56.49 -50.83
N ALA A 921 -22.05 -56.09 -51.63
CA ALA A 921 -21.98 -56.37 -53.07
C ALA A 921 -21.65 -57.84 -53.43
N THR A 922 -21.16 -58.64 -52.48
CA THR A 922 -20.89 -60.09 -52.64
C THR A 922 -21.92 -60.98 -51.91
N THR A 923 -22.89 -60.39 -51.22
CA THR A 923 -24.01 -61.13 -50.63
C THR A 923 -25.08 -61.31 -51.70
N ASN A 924 -25.07 -62.46 -52.36
CA ASN A 924 -26.16 -62.84 -53.28
C ASN A 924 -27.51 -62.77 -52.55
N LEU A 925 -28.52 -62.24 -53.23
CA LEU A 925 -29.89 -62.23 -52.73
C LEU A 925 -30.43 -63.65 -52.71
N GLU A 926 -30.90 -64.12 -51.56
CA GLU A 926 -31.54 -65.42 -51.46
C GLU A 926 -33.04 -65.30 -51.73
N LEU A 927 -33.57 -66.23 -52.52
CA LEU A 927 -34.98 -66.32 -52.89
C LEU A 927 -35.61 -67.69 -52.61
N ASP A 928 -34.82 -68.70 -52.21
CA ASP A 928 -35.36 -69.97 -51.72
C ASP A 928 -35.87 -69.84 -50.26
N ILE A 929 -37.15 -70.16 -50.05
CA ILE A 929 -37.81 -70.17 -48.73
C ILE A 929 -37.13 -71.17 -47.80
N SER A 930 -36.72 -72.34 -48.29
CA SER A 930 -36.04 -73.38 -47.52
C SER A 930 -34.69 -72.89 -47.00
N VAL A 931 -33.91 -72.22 -47.85
CA VAL A 931 -32.62 -71.64 -47.46
C VAL A 931 -32.82 -70.47 -46.48
N ILE A 932 -33.78 -69.57 -46.73
CA ILE A 932 -34.11 -68.47 -45.81
C ILE A 932 -34.57 -69.01 -44.45
N ASN A 933 -35.35 -70.09 -44.41
CA ASN A 933 -35.80 -70.73 -43.17
C ASN A 933 -34.67 -71.38 -42.36
N ASN A 934 -33.60 -71.82 -43.03
CA ASN A 934 -32.42 -72.37 -42.38
C ASN A 934 -31.28 -71.35 -42.14
N MET A 935 -31.46 -70.07 -42.53
CA MET A 935 -30.44 -69.05 -42.30
C MET A 935 -30.22 -68.73 -40.81
N THR A 936 -28.95 -68.44 -40.49
CA THR A 936 -28.53 -67.94 -39.18
C THR A 936 -28.84 -66.45 -39.00
N SER A 937 -28.87 -66.02 -37.73
CA SER A 937 -29.03 -64.63 -37.27
C SER A 937 -28.12 -63.60 -37.97
N VAL A 938 -26.95 -64.04 -38.48
CA VAL A 938 -25.99 -63.23 -39.24
C VAL A 938 -26.37 -63.16 -40.73
N ARG A 939 -26.61 -64.30 -41.39
CA ARG A 939 -27.02 -64.31 -42.82
C ARG A 939 -28.34 -63.55 -43.03
N LEU A 940 -29.29 -63.67 -42.10
CA LEU A 940 -30.54 -62.89 -42.13
C LEU A 940 -30.29 -61.37 -42.02
N LYS A 941 -29.36 -60.93 -41.17
CA LYS A 941 -28.95 -59.51 -41.10
C LYS A 941 -28.36 -59.02 -42.42
N ASP A 942 -27.56 -59.85 -43.07
CA ASP A 942 -26.94 -59.50 -44.35
C ASP A 942 -27.99 -59.41 -45.47
N GLN A 943 -28.93 -60.36 -45.54
CA GLN A 943 -30.07 -60.30 -46.48
C GLN A 943 -30.93 -59.05 -46.26
N LEU A 944 -31.35 -58.77 -45.02
CA LEU A 944 -32.08 -57.54 -44.68
C LEU A 944 -31.34 -56.28 -45.11
N GLN A 945 -30.01 -56.28 -44.99
CA GLN A 945 -29.21 -55.14 -45.41
C GLN A 945 -29.11 -55.02 -46.95
N VAL A 946 -29.08 -56.14 -47.70
CA VAL A 946 -29.18 -56.11 -49.17
C VAL A 946 -30.57 -55.59 -49.61
N TYR A 947 -31.66 -56.09 -49.03
CA TYR A 947 -33.01 -55.59 -49.32
C TYR A 947 -33.15 -54.08 -49.03
N ARG A 948 -32.58 -53.61 -47.92
CA ARG A 948 -32.62 -52.21 -47.49
C ARG A 948 -31.71 -51.29 -48.33
N ASP A 949 -30.43 -51.61 -48.42
CA ASP A 949 -29.39 -50.68 -48.89
C ASP A 949 -29.08 -50.84 -50.40
N VAL A 950 -29.39 -52.00 -51.01
CA VAL A 950 -29.19 -52.27 -52.45
C VAL A 950 -30.52 -52.21 -53.23
N ILE A 951 -31.49 -53.05 -52.86
CA ILE A 951 -32.78 -53.21 -53.58
C ILE A 951 -33.74 -52.05 -53.28
N LYS A 952 -33.56 -51.42 -52.11
CA LYS A 952 -34.38 -50.33 -51.55
C LYS A 952 -35.84 -50.73 -51.37
N ASP A 953 -36.07 -51.88 -50.73
CA ASP A 953 -37.41 -52.33 -50.34
C ASP A 953 -38.15 -51.23 -49.54
N PRO A 954 -39.35 -50.80 -49.98
CA PRO A 954 -40.00 -49.60 -49.47
C PRO A 954 -40.42 -49.69 -48.00
N VAL A 955 -40.51 -50.91 -47.44
CA VAL A 955 -40.82 -51.16 -46.04
C VAL A 955 -39.53 -51.20 -45.20
N LEU A 956 -38.52 -51.95 -45.63
CA LEU A 956 -37.26 -52.11 -44.89
C LEU A 956 -36.38 -50.86 -44.87
N VAL A 957 -36.51 -49.96 -45.85
CA VAL A 957 -35.92 -48.61 -45.79
C VAL A 957 -36.50 -47.80 -44.61
N LYS A 958 -37.82 -47.86 -44.43
CA LYS A 958 -38.57 -47.15 -43.37
C LYS A 958 -38.49 -47.85 -42.00
N THR A 959 -38.21 -49.15 -41.97
CA THR A 959 -38.09 -49.95 -40.74
C THR A 959 -36.86 -49.55 -39.89
N LEU A 960 -37.03 -49.48 -38.58
CA LEU A 960 -35.96 -49.16 -37.62
C LEU A 960 -35.25 -50.43 -37.14
N TRP A 961 -33.91 -50.42 -37.16
CA TRP A 961 -33.07 -51.57 -36.78
C TRP A 961 -33.29 -52.10 -35.35
N LYS A 962 -33.80 -51.28 -34.43
CA LYS A 962 -34.16 -51.70 -33.07
C LYS A 962 -35.33 -52.70 -33.03
N ASN A 963 -36.18 -52.70 -34.06
CA ASN A 963 -37.32 -53.63 -34.20
C ASN A 963 -36.90 -54.99 -34.82
N MET A 964 -35.60 -55.20 -35.06
CA MET A 964 -35.05 -56.40 -35.70
C MET A 964 -34.15 -57.14 -34.70
N SER A 965 -34.70 -57.52 -33.56
CA SER A 965 -33.95 -57.97 -32.37
C SER A 965 -33.74 -59.49 -32.33
N ARG A 966 -34.80 -60.27 -32.53
CA ARG A 966 -34.83 -61.74 -32.51
C ARG A 966 -34.48 -62.33 -33.88
N VAL A 967 -34.32 -63.65 -33.97
CA VAL A 967 -33.96 -64.32 -35.23
C VAL A 967 -35.20 -64.49 -36.11
N GLU A 968 -36.33 -64.77 -35.46
CA GLU A 968 -37.66 -65.02 -36.00
C GLU A 968 -38.22 -63.74 -36.63
N GLU A 969 -38.12 -62.62 -35.92
CA GLU A 969 -38.41 -61.26 -36.42
C GLU A 969 -37.67 -60.97 -37.73
N ARG A 970 -36.36 -61.28 -37.78
CA ARG A 970 -35.54 -61.06 -38.98
C ARG A 970 -35.90 -62.04 -40.10
N ARG A 971 -36.17 -63.31 -39.78
CA ARG A 971 -36.56 -64.34 -40.76
C ARG A 971 -37.85 -63.94 -41.46
N LYS A 972 -38.86 -63.52 -40.68
CA LYS A 972 -40.11 -62.98 -41.23
C LYS A 972 -39.84 -61.76 -42.12
N LEU A 973 -39.10 -60.75 -41.64
CA LEU A 973 -38.81 -59.55 -42.43
C LEU A 973 -38.03 -59.83 -43.74
N VAL A 974 -37.22 -60.88 -43.81
CA VAL A 974 -36.60 -61.34 -45.07
C VAL A 974 -37.64 -61.99 -45.99
N LEU A 975 -38.50 -62.87 -45.47
CA LEU A 975 -39.57 -63.51 -46.26
C LEU A 975 -40.57 -62.48 -46.81
N ASP A 976 -41.05 -61.56 -45.97
CA ASP A 976 -41.97 -60.49 -46.36
C ASP A 976 -41.35 -59.61 -47.48
N ALA A 977 -40.05 -59.33 -47.42
CA ALA A 977 -39.34 -58.54 -48.44
C ALA A 977 -39.03 -59.32 -49.72
N ARG A 978 -38.73 -60.63 -49.59
CA ARG A 978 -38.57 -61.57 -50.69
C ARG A 978 -39.85 -61.69 -51.52
N GLU A 979 -41.02 -61.76 -50.88
CA GLU A 979 -42.31 -61.78 -51.59
C GLU A 979 -42.55 -60.49 -52.38
N ARG A 980 -42.26 -59.32 -51.79
CA ARG A 980 -42.37 -58.03 -52.49
C ARG A 980 -41.41 -57.91 -53.68
N GLU A 981 -40.17 -58.38 -53.54
CA GLU A 981 -39.18 -58.38 -54.63
C GLU A 981 -39.52 -59.39 -55.74
N ILE A 982 -40.11 -60.54 -55.41
CA ILE A 982 -40.64 -61.48 -56.41
C ILE A 982 -41.82 -60.86 -57.16
N ALA A 983 -42.79 -60.26 -56.45
CA ALA A 983 -43.90 -59.54 -57.07
C ALA A 983 -43.40 -58.42 -58.00
N ARG A 984 -42.40 -57.64 -57.55
CA ARG A 984 -41.75 -56.58 -58.36
C ARG A 984 -41.09 -57.11 -59.64
N ARG A 985 -40.53 -58.31 -59.62
CA ARG A 985 -39.91 -58.96 -60.80
C ARG A 985 -40.92 -59.60 -61.76
N LEU A 986 -42.16 -59.80 -61.32
CA LEU A 986 -43.24 -60.40 -62.11
C LEU A 986 -44.14 -59.36 -62.80
N VAL A 987 -43.93 -58.06 -62.56
CA VAL A 987 -44.57 -56.97 -63.32
C VAL A 987 -43.77 -56.72 -64.61
N PRO A 988 -44.33 -56.91 -65.81
CA PRO A 988 -43.69 -56.49 -67.05
C PRO A 988 -43.66 -54.96 -67.10
N CYS A 989 -42.52 -54.36 -67.49
CA CYS A 989 -42.47 -52.92 -67.75
C CYS A 989 -43.24 -52.59 -69.04
N PHE A 990 -44.21 -51.70 -68.91
CA PHE A 990 -44.68 -50.79 -69.96
C PHE A 990 -44.28 -49.35 -69.57
#